data_AF-A0A961IMG4-F1
#
_entry.id   AF-A0A961IMG4-F1
#
_cell.length_a   1.000
_cell.length_b   1.000
_cell.length_c   1.000
_cell.angle_alpha   90.00
_cell.angle_beta   90.00
_cell.angle_gamma   90.00
#
_symmetry.space_group_name_H-M   'P 1'
#
loop_
_entity.id
_entity.type
_entity.pdbx_description
1 polymer ?
#
loop_
_entity_poly.entity_id
_entity_poly.type
_entity_poly.pdbx_seq_one_letter_code
_entity_poly.pdbx_strand_id
1 'polypeptide(L)'
;MQNQIPQKATHLLRQLPGWFRKFGSGQRTRVFVIAIGSLLLFDLLLLAALNRSDDIVSRDSRTVRLQIDRASEATGRPVLLIGDSVLAGNVLASSDALWQKHRVLDFLRNRSHADEPRHFFQLATDGLLPVDMERIVAELEARDPARRVSVAIELNLRHFSPTYVEQEECSREFYCDLPTAPGGDLIARLNARWTGALDTLRSLVPILRLRPWLYPEGFFGSGLEAETITPPTSSPERENDLTGLARLRGHYDYDPGEMLAGSSAQVQAFRRLLVLLQETGRPALVFAPPLEDRFAAGIGGPEALAERYALLSELVQGLGGPGVHFVAFDHPVFDSDYFVDHIHLTAAGNELLAENLLLVLGARFSTAPEPGRLIYERSGNRTLLTSAELPGSRDGPPWWAALNHPDGIAFDANDGAPRLIIADTGNHVVRAIRTDFGVLETIAGRSGEPGHSDTESRDLSGARFEAPRVPVVADDGIYLIDGDGSRLRVIQSAGAIRFVHTLAMPGTTRALDIASRGKDVLVLASDGFLYVAGMILNEGAPRRLRATGIPGATRLTSGKNDQVFITNGQSIYRLALTDDEPAELLLSGRGDLFVGNLDRPFPLPFERARFVSIQRLVYVPAYDGLLVADEIALQSGPDDDYERATERLHLRFVHPASRRVFPWLALLTNNEGHFPRFRNNALPGSFFHLGSLALNPTTNQLYVLERERTRLTSVGDGLLAAAQTTDVGNVASPFSDRMAPEVRSRFNPFRHLSARSDSGAPYSLVYVGSSLANYTDAGGNYALYRAVAARLERSLMLESGVRTALFGVIQPGAHACSLPEIAESYLDSEDWPDILLLEVNAAQDYHVRKLQDPLCRTRTLELARRLQAAGSALVLIDLSGLGQHSRSGLHRIAAAERFLDELEAAGLQTVRPTSSLLPDLNRVYPWGTPPFRPYDHHGSIPAIEATARALARALTPLVAEHARTHAALSDRRPDAPVSRQQCLTDILDDGLIRKLENVSALPRTALTVRLYGTHLEALVDTTRVGSDSSAPILLRAMRSLLLDDSRANLATSLKVRQVRFFNYDEYGQGVLESALELQSHEFQAESLKAYLREAF
;
A
#
# COMPACT_ATOMS: atom_id res chain seq x y z
N MET A 1 -4.90 53.01 -26.40
CA MET A 1 -4.67 54.35 -25.80
C MET A 1 -3.18 54.54 -25.48
N GLN A 2 -2.29 54.68 -26.46
CA GLN A 2 -0.82 54.62 -26.23
C GLN A 2 -0.02 55.89 -26.58
N ASN A 3 -0.65 56.99 -27.04
CA ASN A 3 0.10 58.16 -27.55
C ASN A 3 -0.02 59.46 -26.74
N GLN A 4 -0.44 59.44 -25.46
CA GLN A 4 -0.58 60.69 -24.67
C GLN A 4 0.40 60.87 -23.49
N ILE A 5 1.25 59.89 -23.18
CA ILE A 5 2.17 59.97 -22.03
C ILE A 5 3.47 60.76 -22.32
N PRO A 6 4.12 60.67 -23.51
CA PRO A 6 5.38 61.37 -23.76
C PRO A 6 5.25 62.91 -23.76
N GLN A 7 4.08 63.44 -24.11
CA GLN A 7 3.85 64.89 -24.19
C GLN A 7 3.73 65.57 -22.82
N LYS A 8 3.23 64.86 -21.78
CA LYS A 8 3.10 65.42 -20.42
C LYS A 8 4.43 65.44 -19.65
N ALA A 9 5.28 64.44 -19.82
CA ALA A 9 6.60 64.39 -19.18
C ALA A 9 7.54 65.49 -19.71
N THR A 10 7.50 65.74 -21.03
CA THR A 10 8.29 66.80 -21.67
C THR A 10 7.84 68.21 -21.27
N HIS A 11 6.54 68.38 -20.97
CA HIS A 11 5.99 69.65 -20.46
C HIS A 11 6.42 69.93 -19.01
N LEU A 12 6.55 68.90 -18.16
CA LEU A 12 7.03 69.02 -16.77
C LEU A 12 8.53 69.35 -16.71
N LEU A 13 9.35 68.70 -17.55
CA LEU A 13 10.79 68.93 -17.61
C LEU A 13 11.14 70.34 -18.12
N ARG A 14 10.35 70.92 -19.03
CA ARG A 14 10.53 72.30 -19.51
C ARG A 14 10.20 73.39 -18.48
N GLN A 15 9.48 73.06 -17.40
CA GLN A 15 9.15 74.02 -16.34
C GLN A 15 10.15 74.04 -15.17
N LEU A 16 11.07 73.05 -15.10
CA LEU A 16 12.10 72.97 -14.06
C LEU A 16 12.96 74.23 -13.92
N PRO A 17 13.42 74.91 -15.00
CA PRO A 17 14.21 76.14 -14.86
C PRO A 17 13.42 77.31 -14.23
N GLY A 18 12.10 77.33 -14.38
CA GLY A 18 11.23 78.36 -13.79
C GLY A 18 11.07 78.20 -12.28
N TRP A 19 11.17 76.97 -11.77
CA TRP A 19 11.14 76.68 -10.33
C TRP A 19 12.43 77.12 -9.64
N PHE A 20 13.59 76.99 -10.30
CA PHE A 20 14.88 77.43 -9.74
C PHE A 20 15.02 78.95 -9.56
N ARG A 21 14.23 79.78 -10.27
CA ARG A 21 14.25 81.25 -10.12
C ARG A 21 13.33 81.79 -9.01
N LYS A 22 12.40 81.00 -8.48
CA LYS A 22 11.44 81.45 -7.43
C LYS A 22 11.90 81.19 -6.00
N PHE A 23 12.97 80.42 -5.78
CA PHE A 23 13.49 80.15 -4.43
C PHE A 23 14.66 81.08 -4.09
N GLY A 24 14.37 82.07 -3.25
CA GLY A 24 15.34 83.01 -2.68
C GLY A 24 16.44 82.32 -1.85
N SER A 25 17.54 83.06 -1.70
CA SER A 25 18.90 82.70 -1.29
C SER A 25 19.07 82.10 0.13
N GLY A 26 18.57 80.89 0.36
CA GLY A 26 18.88 80.10 1.55
C GLY A 26 19.74 78.88 1.23
N GLN A 27 20.96 78.81 1.76
CA GLN A 27 21.90 77.69 1.54
C GLN A 27 21.31 76.33 1.98
N ARG A 28 20.42 76.33 3.00
CA ARG A 28 19.70 75.14 3.46
C ARG A 28 18.63 74.66 2.47
N THR A 29 17.98 75.57 1.75
CA THR A 29 16.96 75.24 0.74
C THR A 29 17.59 74.60 -0.49
N ARG A 30 18.81 75.00 -0.87
CA ARG A 30 19.57 74.35 -1.94
C ARG A 30 19.97 72.91 -1.58
N VAL A 31 20.43 72.68 -0.35
CA VAL A 31 20.76 71.31 0.11
C VAL A 31 19.52 70.43 0.17
N PHE A 32 18.38 70.97 0.60
CA PHE A 32 17.12 70.22 0.66
C PHE A 32 16.57 69.87 -0.74
N VAL A 33 16.62 70.81 -1.69
CA VAL A 33 16.19 70.57 -3.07
C VAL A 33 17.15 69.63 -3.81
N ILE A 34 18.45 69.71 -3.54
CA ILE A 34 19.43 68.74 -4.07
C ILE A 34 19.20 67.36 -3.45
N ALA A 35 18.94 67.25 -2.15
CA ALA A 35 18.68 65.97 -1.50
C ALA A 35 17.40 65.30 -2.03
N ILE A 36 16.32 66.05 -2.21
CA ILE A 36 15.07 65.54 -2.80
C ILE A 36 15.26 65.24 -4.30
N GLY A 37 15.99 66.08 -5.03
CA GLY A 37 16.32 65.83 -6.43
C GLY A 37 17.19 64.60 -6.63
N SER A 38 18.14 64.34 -5.73
CA SER A 38 18.97 63.14 -5.71
C SER A 38 18.20 61.90 -5.29
N LEU A 39 17.27 62.01 -4.33
CA LEU A 39 16.35 60.92 -3.96
C LEU A 39 15.40 60.57 -5.10
N LEU A 40 14.83 61.56 -5.76
CA LEU A 40 13.96 61.33 -6.93
C LEU A 40 14.73 60.82 -8.14
N LEU A 41 15.98 61.25 -8.34
CA LEU A 41 16.86 60.72 -9.39
C LEU A 41 17.28 59.29 -9.06
N PHE A 42 17.53 58.98 -7.79
CA PHE A 42 17.84 57.64 -7.33
C PHE A 42 16.62 56.73 -7.47
N ASP A 43 15.43 57.18 -7.09
CA ASP A 43 14.17 56.45 -7.31
C ASP A 43 13.83 56.32 -8.79
N LEU A 44 14.12 57.31 -9.63
CA LEU A 44 13.96 57.21 -11.09
C LEU A 44 14.99 56.28 -11.73
N LEU A 45 16.21 56.19 -11.20
CA LEU A 45 17.22 55.21 -11.62
C LEU A 45 16.86 53.81 -11.11
N LEU A 46 16.29 53.69 -9.91
CA LEU A 46 15.77 52.45 -9.36
C LEU A 46 14.55 52.00 -10.16
N LEU A 47 13.62 52.90 -10.51
CA LEU A 47 12.51 52.65 -11.41
C LEU A 47 13.00 52.39 -12.83
N ALA A 48 14.05 53.02 -13.35
CA ALA A 48 14.60 52.68 -14.66
C ALA A 48 15.31 51.31 -14.65
N ALA A 49 15.87 50.90 -13.51
CA ALA A 49 16.44 49.57 -13.29
C ALA A 49 15.36 48.50 -13.05
N LEU A 50 14.22 48.87 -12.45
CA LEU A 50 13.10 47.98 -12.10
C LEU A 50 11.99 47.98 -13.17
N ASN A 51 11.95 48.97 -14.07
CA ASN A 51 10.95 49.14 -15.13
C ASN A 51 11.55 48.83 -16.51
N ARG A 52 12.56 47.95 -16.57
CA ARG A 52 12.74 47.09 -17.75
C ARG A 52 11.60 46.09 -17.75
N SER A 53 10.46 46.53 -18.28
CA SER A 53 9.39 45.65 -18.72
C SER A 53 9.95 44.73 -19.81
N ASP A 54 9.71 43.44 -19.62
CA ASP A 54 9.58 42.39 -20.64
C ASP A 54 10.85 42.03 -21.43
N ASP A 55 11.66 41.14 -20.82
CA ASP A 55 12.34 39.98 -21.44
C ASP A 55 13.51 39.53 -20.54
N ILE A 56 13.23 38.85 -19.42
CA ILE A 56 14.26 38.09 -18.69
C ILE A 56 14.39 36.71 -19.35
N VAL A 57 14.97 36.71 -20.55
CA VAL A 57 15.63 35.54 -21.15
C VAL A 57 17.14 35.80 -21.05
N SER A 58 17.69 35.94 -19.83
CA SER A 58 19.14 36.02 -19.66
C SER A 58 19.76 34.62 -19.67
N ARG A 59 20.38 34.29 -20.81
CA ARG A 59 21.14 33.06 -21.07
C ARG A 59 22.52 33.12 -20.41
N ASP A 60 22.59 33.20 -19.08
CA ASP A 60 23.85 33.30 -18.36
C ASP A 60 23.87 32.49 -17.04
N SER A 61 25.07 32.32 -16.49
CA SER A 61 25.30 31.58 -15.24
C SER A 61 24.70 32.28 -14.01
N ARG A 62 24.31 33.55 -14.11
CA ARG A 62 23.67 34.30 -13.02
C ARG A 62 22.20 33.90 -12.88
N THR A 63 21.50 33.67 -13.98
CA THR A 63 20.12 33.16 -13.96
C THR A 63 20.04 31.80 -13.28
N VAL A 64 20.97 30.88 -13.58
CA VAL A 64 21.04 29.56 -12.93
C VAL A 64 21.23 29.71 -11.42
N ARG A 65 22.19 30.54 -11.01
CA ARG A 65 22.46 30.84 -9.59
C ARG A 65 21.26 31.44 -8.88
N LEU A 66 20.55 32.38 -9.52
CA LEU A 66 19.36 33.01 -8.97
C LEU A 66 18.23 32.00 -8.72
N GLN A 67 18.02 31.05 -9.63
CA GLN A 67 17.02 29.99 -9.44
C GLN A 67 17.42 29.05 -8.29
N ILE A 68 18.71 28.71 -8.17
CA ILE A 68 19.23 27.94 -7.03
C ILE A 68 19.03 28.71 -5.72
N ASP A 69 19.33 30.01 -5.69
CA ASP A 69 19.12 30.85 -4.51
C ASP A 69 17.65 30.89 -4.10
N ARG A 70 16.73 31.10 -5.07
CA ARG A 70 15.28 31.06 -4.83
C ARG A 70 14.82 29.71 -4.26
N ALA A 71 15.32 28.61 -4.80
CA ALA A 71 15.02 27.27 -4.28
C ALA A 71 15.56 27.09 -2.86
N SER A 72 16.77 27.55 -2.62
CA SER A 72 17.47 27.45 -1.33
C SER A 72 16.82 28.31 -0.25
N GLU A 73 16.23 29.46 -0.61
CA GLU A 73 15.55 30.38 0.31
C GLU A 73 14.08 30.01 0.57
N ALA A 74 13.49 29.15 -0.26
CA ALA A 74 12.11 28.72 -0.11
C ALA A 74 11.84 28.01 1.23
N THR A 75 10.69 28.32 1.83
CA THR A 75 10.21 27.62 3.03
C THR A 75 9.64 26.24 2.66
N GLY A 76 9.47 25.34 3.63
CA GLY A 76 8.89 24.01 3.38
C GLY A 76 9.88 23.00 2.79
N ARG A 77 9.45 22.22 1.79
CA ARG A 77 10.23 21.15 1.14
C ARG A 77 10.45 21.47 -0.34
N PRO A 78 11.41 22.33 -0.68
CA PRO A 78 11.68 22.70 -2.07
C PRO A 78 12.27 21.54 -2.87
N VAL A 79 11.84 21.43 -4.13
CA VAL A 79 12.36 20.46 -5.10
C VAL A 79 12.86 21.20 -6.33
N LEU A 80 14.10 20.93 -6.73
CA LEU A 80 14.71 21.45 -7.96
C LEU A 80 14.71 20.36 -9.04
N LEU A 81 13.93 20.57 -10.09
CA LEU A 81 13.87 19.73 -11.28
C LEU A 81 15.02 20.13 -12.22
N ILE A 82 15.87 19.18 -12.59
CA ILE A 82 16.98 19.36 -13.52
C ILE A 82 16.75 18.43 -14.71
N GLY A 83 16.71 18.93 -15.94
CA GLY A 83 16.44 18.04 -17.06
C GLY A 83 16.55 18.62 -18.46
N ASP A 84 16.13 17.78 -19.39
CA ASP A 84 16.27 18.00 -20.82
C ASP A 84 14.87 18.10 -21.47
N SER A 85 14.53 17.24 -22.42
CA SER A 85 13.45 17.44 -23.38
C SER A 85 12.06 17.45 -22.72
N VAL A 86 11.81 16.55 -21.78
CA VAL A 86 10.47 16.43 -21.20
C VAL A 86 10.21 17.54 -20.19
N LEU A 87 11.20 17.86 -19.35
CA LEU A 87 11.07 18.97 -18.42
C LEU A 87 11.13 20.33 -19.13
N ALA A 88 11.98 20.51 -20.15
CA ALA A 88 12.07 21.77 -20.91
C ALA A 88 10.75 22.13 -21.63
N GLY A 89 9.91 21.13 -21.91
CA GLY A 89 8.61 21.31 -22.56
C GLY A 89 8.74 21.45 -24.08
N ASN A 90 7.60 21.58 -24.75
CA ASN A 90 7.52 21.51 -26.21
C ASN A 90 8.11 22.77 -26.89
N VAL A 91 9.43 22.77 -27.12
CA VAL A 91 10.15 23.84 -27.84
C VAL A 91 9.96 23.74 -29.37
N LEU A 92 9.50 22.59 -29.87
CA LEU A 92 9.47 22.28 -31.31
C LEU A 92 8.11 22.54 -31.98
N ALA A 93 7.00 22.52 -31.25
CA ALA A 93 5.67 22.85 -31.79
C ALA A 93 5.37 24.34 -31.65
N SER A 94 5.93 25.15 -32.54
CA SER A 94 5.58 26.57 -32.69
C SER A 94 4.13 26.82 -33.15
N SER A 95 3.28 25.78 -33.23
CA SER A 95 1.89 25.84 -33.71
C SER A 95 0.85 26.07 -32.62
N ASP A 96 1.18 25.85 -31.34
CA ASP A 96 0.22 25.99 -30.24
C ASP A 96 0.64 27.13 -29.29
N ALA A 97 -0.06 28.27 -29.35
CA ALA A 97 0.30 29.51 -28.65
C ALA A 97 0.29 29.42 -27.10
N LEU A 98 -0.04 28.25 -26.55
CA LEU A 98 -0.20 27.99 -25.11
C LEU A 98 0.76 26.93 -24.56
N TRP A 99 1.76 26.46 -25.32
CA TRP A 99 2.70 25.42 -24.85
C TRP A 99 3.40 25.76 -23.53
N GLN A 100 3.66 27.06 -23.29
CA GLN A 100 4.24 27.58 -22.03
C GLN A 100 3.31 27.42 -20.82
N LYS A 101 2.02 27.13 -21.00
CA LYS A 101 1.02 26.96 -19.93
C LYS A 101 0.74 25.50 -19.55
N HIS A 102 1.41 24.55 -20.20
CA HIS A 102 1.18 23.10 -20.02
C HIS A 102 2.46 22.33 -19.74
N ARG A 103 3.39 22.92 -18.97
CA ARG A 103 4.62 22.24 -18.55
C ARG A 103 4.35 21.31 -17.38
N VAL A 104 5.18 20.30 -17.23
CA VAL A 104 5.16 19.38 -16.08
C VAL A 104 5.14 20.17 -14.76
N LEU A 105 5.96 21.22 -14.63
CA LEU A 105 6.01 22.08 -13.45
C LEU A 105 4.67 22.75 -13.10
N ASP A 106 3.93 23.20 -14.11
CA ASP A 106 2.64 23.87 -13.91
C ASP A 106 1.60 22.87 -13.37
N PHE A 107 1.61 21.63 -13.89
CA PHE A 107 0.78 20.54 -13.38
C PHE A 107 1.21 20.09 -11.98
N LEU A 108 2.51 19.99 -11.67
CA LEU A 108 3.01 19.67 -10.33
C LEU A 108 2.46 20.65 -9.29
N ARG A 109 2.49 21.96 -9.59
CA ARG A 109 1.98 23.01 -8.70
C ARG A 109 0.47 22.93 -8.54
N ASN A 110 -0.28 22.74 -9.62
CA ASN A 110 -1.75 22.71 -9.59
C ASN A 110 -2.31 21.44 -8.93
N ARG A 111 -1.60 20.32 -9.05
CA ARG A 111 -2.03 19.03 -8.50
C ARG A 111 -1.50 18.77 -7.09
N SER A 112 -0.53 19.53 -6.60
CA SER A 112 -0.03 19.40 -5.22
C SER A 112 -0.98 20.02 -4.20
N HIS A 113 -1.06 19.42 -3.01
CA HIS A 113 -1.94 19.86 -1.94
C HIS A 113 -1.49 21.21 -1.34
N ALA A 114 -2.43 22.14 -1.13
CA ALA A 114 -2.13 23.50 -0.68
C ALA A 114 -1.47 23.57 0.72
N ASP A 115 -1.88 22.69 1.64
CA ASP A 115 -1.39 22.68 3.04
C ASP A 115 0.00 22.05 3.22
N GLU A 116 0.55 21.39 2.19
CA GLU A 116 1.94 20.93 2.16
C GLU A 116 2.64 21.57 0.96
N PRO A 117 2.90 22.90 0.99
CA PRO A 117 3.44 23.61 -0.17
C PRO A 117 4.86 23.11 -0.44
N ARG A 118 4.96 22.10 -1.30
CA ARG A 118 6.21 21.72 -1.96
C ARG A 118 6.45 22.72 -3.06
N HIS A 119 7.51 23.50 -2.91
CA HIS A 119 7.88 24.50 -3.89
C HIS A 119 8.73 23.84 -4.97
N PHE A 120 8.17 23.72 -6.16
CA PHE A 120 8.86 23.17 -7.32
C PHE A 120 9.56 24.30 -8.09
N PHE A 121 10.85 24.09 -8.34
CA PHE A 121 11.72 24.91 -9.16
C PHE A 121 12.24 24.06 -10.31
N GLN A 122 12.66 24.70 -11.40
CA GLN A 122 13.10 23.99 -12.58
C GLN A 122 14.29 24.68 -13.24
N LEU A 123 15.26 23.87 -13.64
CA LEU A 123 16.38 24.18 -14.52
C LEU A 123 16.39 23.13 -15.63
N ALA A 124 15.70 23.40 -16.74
CA ALA A 124 15.67 22.49 -17.87
C ALA A 124 15.95 23.20 -19.18
N THR A 125 16.75 22.57 -20.03
CA THR A 125 17.14 23.08 -21.34
C THR A 125 17.26 21.93 -22.33
N ASP A 126 16.78 22.11 -23.57
CA ASP A 126 16.93 21.08 -24.61
C ASP A 126 18.42 20.73 -24.85
N GLY A 127 18.78 19.46 -24.85
CA GLY A 127 20.15 18.94 -24.86
C GLY A 127 20.95 19.14 -23.56
N LEU A 128 20.31 19.21 -22.38
CA LEU A 128 21.02 19.25 -21.09
C LEU A 128 21.64 17.88 -20.78
N LEU A 129 22.97 17.80 -20.70
CA LEU A 129 23.72 16.55 -20.56
C LEU A 129 24.22 16.32 -19.12
N PRO A 130 24.59 15.07 -18.73
CA PRO A 130 25.17 14.78 -17.43
C PRO A 130 26.34 15.68 -16.98
N VAL A 131 27.20 16.10 -17.92
CA VAL A 131 28.29 17.08 -17.65
C VAL A 131 27.78 18.44 -17.16
N ASP A 132 26.58 18.87 -17.58
CA ASP A 132 25.96 20.11 -17.11
C ASP A 132 25.26 19.88 -15.77
N MET A 133 24.56 18.74 -15.61
CA MET A 133 23.86 18.36 -14.38
C MET A 133 24.81 18.31 -13.17
N GLU A 134 26.01 17.73 -13.35
CA GLU A 134 27.06 17.68 -12.33
C GLU A 134 27.38 19.09 -11.80
N ARG A 135 27.49 20.08 -12.69
CA ARG A 135 27.85 21.44 -12.33
C ARG A 135 26.71 22.21 -11.65
N ILE A 136 25.48 21.99 -12.10
CA ILE A 136 24.29 22.58 -11.46
C ILE A 136 24.19 22.09 -10.01
N VAL A 137 24.37 20.79 -9.78
CA VAL A 137 24.31 20.21 -8.43
C VAL A 137 25.51 20.65 -7.59
N ALA A 138 26.71 20.75 -8.15
CA ALA A 138 27.87 21.31 -7.45
C ALA A 138 27.66 22.77 -6.99
N GLU A 139 27.04 23.62 -7.83
CA GLU A 139 26.67 24.99 -7.43
C GLU A 139 25.57 24.98 -6.35
N LEU A 140 24.61 24.05 -6.42
CA LEU A 140 23.59 23.86 -5.37
C LEU A 140 24.21 23.50 -4.02
N GLU A 141 25.20 22.60 -3.98
CA GLU A 141 25.89 22.25 -2.73
C GLU A 141 26.59 23.44 -2.08
N ALA A 142 27.13 24.35 -2.90
CA ALA A 142 27.76 25.56 -2.38
C ALA A 142 26.75 26.55 -1.78
N ARG A 143 25.53 26.59 -2.31
CA ARG A 143 24.49 27.58 -1.97
C ARG A 143 23.45 27.10 -0.96
N ASP A 144 23.19 25.80 -0.92
CA ASP A 144 22.30 25.14 0.05
C ASP A 144 23.07 24.14 0.93
N PRO A 145 24.00 24.61 1.79
CA PRO A 145 24.77 23.73 2.67
C PRO A 145 23.88 23.04 3.73
N ALA A 146 22.68 23.58 3.97
CA ALA A 146 21.68 22.98 4.84
C ALA A 146 20.91 21.82 4.17
N ARG A 147 21.09 21.63 2.85
CA ARG A 147 20.51 20.52 2.06
C ARG A 147 18.99 20.45 2.16
N ARG A 148 18.35 21.62 2.18
CA ARG A 148 16.89 21.74 2.23
C ARG A 148 16.23 21.40 0.88
N VAL A 149 16.94 21.63 -0.22
CA VAL A 149 16.45 21.40 -1.57
C VAL A 149 16.70 19.94 -1.98
N SER A 150 15.62 19.21 -2.24
CA SER A 150 15.71 17.89 -2.90
C SER A 150 15.85 18.07 -4.40
N VAL A 151 16.48 17.13 -5.09
CA VAL A 151 16.72 17.24 -6.55
C VAL A 151 15.98 16.13 -7.30
N ALA A 152 15.40 16.46 -8.45
CA ALA A 152 14.83 15.48 -9.37
C ALA A 152 15.46 15.66 -10.76
N ILE A 153 16.14 14.63 -11.26
CA ILE A 153 17.01 14.65 -12.43
C ILE A 153 16.42 13.78 -13.54
N GLU A 154 16.08 14.39 -14.67
CA GLU A 154 15.71 13.68 -15.89
C GLU A 154 16.96 13.07 -16.54
N LEU A 155 17.00 11.75 -16.68
CA LEU A 155 18.10 11.03 -17.32
C LEU A 155 17.58 10.27 -18.55
N ASN A 156 17.98 10.71 -19.73
CA ASN A 156 17.60 10.06 -20.98
C ASN A 156 18.67 9.04 -21.43
N LEU A 157 18.23 7.89 -21.96
CA LEU A 157 19.12 6.86 -22.52
C LEU A 157 20.04 7.43 -23.60
N ARG A 158 19.59 8.40 -24.39
CA ARG A 158 20.41 8.99 -25.46
C ARG A 158 21.66 9.70 -24.96
N HIS A 159 21.71 10.14 -23.69
CA HIS A 159 22.86 10.85 -23.13
C HIS A 159 24.16 10.05 -23.22
N PHE A 160 24.05 8.73 -23.31
CA PHE A 160 25.18 7.79 -23.42
C PHE A 160 25.41 7.29 -24.85
N SER A 161 24.70 7.86 -25.84
CA SER A 161 24.87 7.49 -27.25
C SER A 161 26.26 7.88 -27.77
N PRO A 162 26.79 7.17 -28.80
CA PRO A 162 28.08 7.49 -29.41
C PRO A 162 28.23 8.96 -29.86
N THR A 163 27.13 9.67 -30.09
CA THR A 163 27.15 11.09 -30.44
C THR A 163 27.52 12.01 -29.28
N TYR A 164 27.10 11.70 -28.05
CA TYR A 164 27.34 12.54 -26.85
C TYR A 164 28.43 11.98 -25.94
N VAL A 165 28.79 10.71 -26.10
CA VAL A 165 29.68 9.96 -25.19
C VAL A 165 31.05 10.65 -25.00
N GLU A 166 31.63 11.18 -26.07
CA GLU A 166 32.94 11.88 -26.06
C GLU A 166 32.82 13.40 -25.84
N GLN A 167 31.62 13.94 -25.65
CA GLN A 167 31.46 15.38 -25.44
C GLN A 167 31.89 15.76 -24.02
N GLU A 168 33.10 16.30 -23.87
CA GLU A 168 33.65 16.75 -22.59
C GLU A 168 33.24 18.19 -22.21
N GLU A 169 32.96 19.03 -23.20
CA GLU A 169 32.55 20.43 -23.00
C GLU A 169 31.07 20.52 -22.63
N CYS A 170 30.73 21.52 -21.81
CA CYS A 170 29.34 21.79 -21.43
C CYS A 170 28.47 21.97 -22.67
N SER A 171 27.21 21.55 -22.62
CA SER A 171 26.28 21.77 -23.76
C SER A 171 26.15 23.25 -24.09
N ARG A 172 26.41 24.12 -23.12
CA ARG A 172 26.36 25.59 -23.22
C ARG A 172 27.49 26.21 -22.42
N GLU A 173 28.10 27.26 -22.95
CA GLU A 173 29.24 27.97 -22.34
C GLU A 173 28.94 28.46 -20.91
N PHE A 174 27.73 28.95 -20.64
CA PHE A 174 27.38 29.45 -19.30
C PHE A 174 27.26 28.35 -18.23
N TYR A 175 27.09 27.08 -18.59
CA TYR A 175 27.19 25.99 -17.61
C TYR A 175 28.65 25.76 -17.22
N CYS A 176 29.60 26.04 -18.11
CA CYS A 176 31.02 25.91 -17.81
C CYS A 176 31.53 26.96 -16.81
N ASP A 177 30.81 28.08 -16.64
CA ASP A 177 31.06 29.06 -15.57
C ASP A 177 30.68 28.57 -14.16
N LEU A 178 29.99 27.42 -14.07
CA LEU A 178 29.61 26.79 -12.80
C LEU A 178 30.72 25.83 -12.34
N PRO A 179 30.91 25.66 -11.03
CA PRO A 179 31.90 24.76 -10.47
C PRO A 179 31.60 23.31 -10.87
N THR A 180 32.64 22.51 -11.03
CA THR A 180 32.52 21.06 -11.12
C THR A 180 32.46 20.44 -9.72
N ALA A 181 31.97 19.20 -9.62
CA ALA A 181 32.04 18.47 -8.36
C ALA A 181 33.52 18.36 -7.93
N PRO A 182 33.84 18.58 -6.63
CA PRO A 182 35.20 18.44 -6.17
C PRO A 182 35.66 17.01 -6.43
N GLY A 183 36.63 16.85 -7.34
CA GLY A 183 37.34 15.58 -7.49
C GLY A 183 37.91 15.15 -6.14
N GLY A 184 38.02 13.85 -5.89
CA GLY A 184 38.39 13.22 -4.62
C GLY A 184 39.78 13.57 -4.04
N ASP A 185 40.36 14.71 -4.42
CA ASP A 185 41.65 15.20 -3.98
C ASP A 185 41.54 16.10 -2.74
N LEU A 186 42.38 15.82 -1.75
CA LEU A 186 42.39 16.43 -0.42
C LEU A 186 42.61 17.96 -0.47
N ILE A 187 43.23 18.45 -1.55
CA ILE A 187 43.51 19.87 -1.79
C ILE A 187 42.25 20.65 -2.21
N ALA A 188 41.31 20.03 -2.91
CA ALA A 188 40.03 20.66 -3.27
C ALA A 188 39.13 20.86 -2.03
N ARG A 189 39.17 19.91 -1.08
CA ARG A 189 38.46 19.98 0.22
C ARG A 189 38.96 21.15 1.09
N LEU A 190 40.25 21.49 0.99
CA LEU A 190 40.81 22.67 1.65
C LEU A 190 40.31 23.96 0.98
N ASN A 191 40.28 24.02 -0.36
CA ASN A 191 39.80 25.21 -1.08
C ASN A 191 38.32 25.55 -0.83
N ALA A 192 37.44 24.55 -0.72
CA ALA A 192 36.02 24.76 -0.37
C ALA A 192 35.83 25.30 1.07
N ARG A 193 36.74 24.96 1.99
CA ARG A 193 36.80 25.56 3.34
C ARG A 193 37.30 27.01 3.31
N TRP A 194 38.19 27.34 2.38
CA TRP A 194 38.75 28.69 2.20
C TRP A 194 37.75 29.66 1.55
N THR A 195 36.89 29.22 0.63
CA THR A 195 35.81 30.06 0.06
C THR A 195 34.72 30.39 1.08
N GLY A 196 34.33 29.43 1.93
CA GLY A 196 33.40 29.69 3.05
C GLY A 196 33.94 30.71 4.07
N ALA A 197 35.27 30.75 4.29
CA ALA A 197 35.90 31.76 5.14
C ALA A 197 35.88 33.17 4.50
N LEU A 198 35.99 33.28 3.18
CA LEU A 198 35.90 34.54 2.43
C LEU A 198 34.48 35.11 2.42
N ASP A 199 33.45 34.28 2.35
CA ASP A 199 32.05 34.75 2.43
C ASP A 199 31.64 35.11 3.86
N THR A 200 32.25 34.48 4.87
CA THR A 200 32.13 34.92 6.28
C THR A 200 32.83 36.27 6.52
N LEU A 201 33.92 36.55 5.80
CA LEU A 201 34.57 37.87 5.81
C LEU A 201 33.75 38.93 5.05
N ARG A 202 33.00 38.54 4.00
CA ARG A 202 32.06 39.43 3.30
C ARG A 202 30.80 39.72 4.11
N SER A 203 30.34 38.78 4.94
CA SER A 203 29.19 39.00 5.84
C SER A 203 29.49 39.92 7.03
N LEU A 204 30.77 40.24 7.27
CA LEU A 204 31.23 41.20 8.27
C LEU A 204 31.32 42.65 7.74
N VAL A 205 31.01 42.90 6.46
CA VAL A 205 30.91 44.26 5.90
C VAL A 205 29.46 44.76 6.00
N PRO A 206 29.17 45.79 6.83
CA PRO A 206 27.81 46.22 7.10
C PRO A 206 27.30 47.12 5.96
N ILE A 207 26.56 46.54 5.01
CA ILE A 207 25.66 47.30 4.13
C ILE A 207 24.21 46.92 4.49
N LEU A 208 23.57 47.86 5.20
CA LEU A 208 22.17 47.97 5.62
C LEU A 208 21.17 46.95 5.03
N ARG A 209 20.83 45.92 5.81
CA ARG A 209 19.60 45.13 5.64
C ARG A 209 18.42 45.84 6.32
N LEU A 210 17.45 46.33 5.54
CA LEU A 210 16.16 46.79 6.05
C LEU A 210 15.27 45.58 6.39
N ARG A 211 14.64 45.62 7.57
CA ARG A 211 13.75 44.59 8.12
C ARG A 211 12.38 44.56 7.40
N PRO A 212 11.70 43.41 7.29
CA PRO A 212 10.46 43.24 6.53
C PRO A 212 9.21 43.46 7.41
N TRP A 213 8.78 44.72 7.63
CA TRP A 213 7.57 45.01 8.43
C TRP A 213 6.65 46.07 7.83
N LEU A 214 6.62 46.24 6.50
CA LEU A 214 5.87 47.33 5.85
C LEU A 214 5.11 46.97 4.55
N TYR A 215 4.57 45.76 4.43
CA TYR A 215 3.64 45.44 3.34
C TYR A 215 2.40 44.72 3.87
N PRO A 216 1.18 45.23 3.62
CA PRO A 216 -0.06 44.48 3.86
C PRO A 216 -0.10 43.28 2.92
N GLU A 217 -0.53 42.13 3.43
CA GLU A 217 -0.88 40.96 2.65
C GLU A 217 -1.87 41.34 1.54
N GLY A 218 -1.55 41.00 0.28
CA GLY A 218 -2.44 41.24 -0.87
C GLY A 218 -1.81 41.84 -2.12
N PHE A 219 -0.50 42.16 -2.16
CA PHE A 219 0.14 42.79 -3.33
C PHE A 219 0.96 41.84 -4.23
N PHE A 220 1.17 40.57 -3.81
CA PHE A 220 1.83 39.54 -4.64
C PHE A 220 0.81 38.48 -5.09
N GLY A 221 -0.15 38.93 -5.89
CA GLY A 221 -1.07 38.07 -6.65
C GLY A 221 -0.56 37.85 -8.07
N SER A 222 0.54 37.10 -8.21
CA SER A 222 0.96 36.37 -9.43
C SER A 222 2.34 35.79 -9.15
N GLY A 223 2.41 34.48 -8.89
CA GLY A 223 3.67 33.77 -8.77
C GLY A 223 4.48 33.96 -10.06
N LEU A 224 5.62 34.63 -9.93
CA LEU A 224 6.56 34.88 -11.04
C LEU A 224 6.83 33.56 -11.78
N GLU A 225 6.66 33.66 -13.10
CA GLU A 225 6.74 32.62 -14.10
C GLU A 225 8.06 31.84 -13.98
N ALA A 226 7.99 30.52 -14.15
CA ALA A 226 9.18 29.70 -14.30
C ALA A 226 9.89 30.08 -15.62
N GLU A 227 11.16 30.48 -15.53
CA GLU A 227 11.97 30.86 -16.69
C GLU A 227 12.57 29.60 -17.32
N THR A 228 11.99 29.14 -18.43
CA THR A 228 12.61 28.15 -19.31
C THR A 228 13.71 28.84 -20.12
N ILE A 229 14.97 28.38 -20.02
CA ILE A 229 16.08 28.93 -20.82
C ILE A 229 16.11 28.20 -22.18
N THR A 230 15.44 28.73 -23.20
CA THR A 230 15.40 28.11 -24.55
C THR A 230 16.23 28.87 -25.60
N PRO A 231 16.86 28.18 -26.59
CA PRO A 231 17.45 28.82 -27.77
C PRO A 231 16.35 29.36 -28.71
N PRO A 232 16.69 30.27 -29.64
CA PRO A 232 15.75 30.65 -30.70
C PRO A 232 15.61 29.49 -31.69
N THR A 233 14.38 29.19 -32.09
CA THR A 233 14.07 28.27 -33.18
C THR A 233 14.73 28.75 -34.47
N SER A 234 15.81 28.09 -34.93
CA SER A 234 16.13 28.11 -36.35
C SER A 234 15.11 27.21 -37.04
N SER A 235 14.35 27.76 -37.98
CA SER A 235 13.38 27.03 -38.80
C SER A 235 14.04 25.78 -39.41
N PRO A 236 13.50 24.57 -39.22
CA PRO A 236 14.04 23.40 -39.87
C PRO A 236 13.77 23.53 -41.37
N GLU A 237 14.83 23.55 -42.17
CA GLU A 237 14.73 23.04 -43.54
C GLU A 237 14.13 21.64 -43.44
N ARG A 238 13.14 21.32 -44.29
CA ARG A 238 12.42 20.05 -44.31
C ARG A 238 13.38 18.90 -44.61
N GLU A 239 14.05 18.41 -43.58
CA GLU A 239 14.71 17.11 -43.58
C GLU A 239 13.62 16.04 -43.76
N ASN A 240 13.88 15.04 -44.60
CA ASN A 240 12.89 14.01 -44.92
C ASN A 240 12.61 13.19 -43.64
N ASP A 241 11.34 13.04 -43.22
CA ASP A 241 10.96 12.47 -41.90
C ASP A 241 11.62 11.11 -41.61
N LEU A 242 11.84 10.28 -42.64
CA LEU A 242 12.52 8.99 -42.53
C LEU A 242 14.02 9.10 -42.21
N THR A 243 14.69 10.15 -42.71
CA THR A 243 16.12 10.41 -42.46
C THR A 243 16.33 10.95 -41.05
N GLY A 244 15.43 11.84 -40.59
CA GLY A 244 15.40 12.30 -39.20
C GLY A 244 15.16 11.15 -38.22
N LEU A 245 14.19 10.27 -38.50
CA LEU A 245 13.91 9.09 -37.68
C LEU A 245 15.08 8.09 -37.65
N ALA A 246 15.77 7.86 -38.77
CA ALA A 246 16.95 6.99 -38.81
C ALA A 246 18.10 7.55 -37.97
N ARG A 247 18.35 8.86 -38.03
CA ARG A 247 19.35 9.54 -37.19
C ARG A 247 18.99 9.43 -35.70
N LEU A 248 17.72 9.62 -35.37
CA LEU A 248 17.21 9.48 -34.00
C LEU A 248 17.37 8.06 -33.47
N ARG A 249 17.08 7.03 -34.27
CA ARG A 249 17.31 5.63 -33.87
C ARG A 249 18.79 5.34 -33.55
N GLY A 250 19.72 5.94 -34.30
CA GLY A 250 21.16 5.81 -34.01
C GLY A 250 21.56 6.28 -32.62
N HIS A 251 20.81 7.21 -31.99
CA HIS A 251 21.06 7.61 -30.60
C HIS A 251 20.66 6.56 -29.56
N TYR A 252 19.92 5.52 -29.94
CA TYR A 252 19.49 4.45 -29.06
C TYR A 252 19.97 3.08 -29.55
N ASP A 253 20.75 3.02 -30.62
CA ASP A 253 21.23 1.76 -31.22
C ASP A 253 22.70 1.53 -30.85
N TYR A 254 22.93 1.07 -29.61
CA TYR A 254 24.25 0.75 -29.07
C TYR A 254 24.14 -0.36 -28.00
N ASP A 255 25.28 -1.01 -27.71
CA ASP A 255 25.37 -2.10 -26.73
C ASP A 255 25.17 -1.56 -25.28
N PRO A 256 24.16 -2.07 -24.53
CA PRO A 256 23.94 -1.68 -23.13
C PRO A 256 25.16 -1.88 -22.23
N GLY A 257 25.99 -2.89 -22.47
CA GLY A 257 27.21 -3.15 -21.70
C GLY A 257 28.28 -2.07 -21.91
N GLU A 258 28.44 -1.57 -23.14
CA GLU A 258 29.35 -0.47 -23.45
C GLU A 258 28.83 0.88 -22.91
N MET A 259 27.50 1.05 -22.85
CA MET A 259 26.81 2.27 -22.38
C MET A 259 27.37 2.80 -21.05
N LEU A 260 27.59 1.92 -20.07
CA LEU A 260 27.98 2.30 -18.71
C LEU A 260 29.37 1.82 -18.30
N ALA A 261 29.99 0.92 -19.07
CA ALA A 261 31.35 0.44 -18.82
C ALA A 261 32.43 1.42 -19.34
N GLY A 262 32.08 2.31 -20.26
CA GLY A 262 33.02 3.22 -20.93
C GLY A 262 33.64 4.29 -20.03
N SER A 263 34.82 4.77 -20.43
CA SER A 263 35.51 5.94 -19.86
C SER A 263 34.93 7.27 -20.34
N SER A 264 33.68 7.29 -20.79
CA SER A 264 33.09 8.43 -21.46
C SER A 264 32.91 9.62 -20.52
N ALA A 265 32.97 10.82 -21.07
CA ALA A 265 32.83 12.05 -20.30
C ALA A 265 31.49 12.10 -19.56
N GLN A 266 30.41 11.67 -20.24
CA GLN A 266 29.05 11.67 -19.70
C GLN A 266 28.85 10.63 -18.60
N VAL A 267 29.36 9.41 -18.76
CA VAL A 267 29.29 8.37 -17.73
C VAL A 267 30.10 8.79 -16.50
N GLN A 268 31.30 9.34 -16.71
CA GLN A 268 32.13 9.80 -15.60
C GLN A 268 31.50 10.98 -14.84
N ALA A 269 30.91 11.94 -15.56
CA ALA A 269 30.19 13.05 -14.94
C ALA A 269 28.99 12.57 -14.12
N PHE A 270 28.19 11.65 -14.68
CA PHE A 270 27.07 11.07 -13.97
C PHE A 270 27.50 10.29 -12.72
N ARG A 271 28.60 9.50 -12.81
CA ARG A 271 29.17 8.80 -11.65
C ARG A 271 29.62 9.77 -10.55
N ARG A 272 30.31 10.86 -10.91
CA ARG A 272 30.73 11.90 -9.95
C ARG A 272 29.54 12.61 -9.32
N LEU A 273 28.50 12.89 -10.09
CA LEU A 273 27.24 13.43 -9.60
C LEU A 273 26.60 12.51 -8.56
N LEU A 274 26.50 11.20 -8.83
CA LEU A 274 25.93 10.23 -7.90
C LEU A 274 26.76 10.14 -6.60
N VAL A 275 28.08 10.09 -6.72
CA VAL A 275 28.99 10.11 -5.56
C VAL A 275 28.82 11.40 -4.76
N LEU A 276 28.70 12.56 -5.42
CA LEU A 276 28.44 13.83 -4.74
C LEU A 276 27.13 13.79 -3.95
N LEU A 277 26.04 13.29 -4.55
CA LEU A 277 24.75 13.13 -3.88
C LEU A 277 24.84 12.18 -2.68
N GLN A 278 25.57 11.07 -2.83
CA GLN A 278 25.83 10.11 -1.76
C GLN A 278 26.64 10.73 -0.61
N GLU A 279 27.79 11.35 -0.90
CA GLU A 279 28.68 11.94 0.09
C GLU A 279 28.03 13.11 0.84
N THR A 280 27.18 13.87 0.16
CA THR A 280 26.43 14.98 0.75
C THR A 280 25.18 14.50 1.48
N GLY A 281 24.68 13.29 1.19
CA GLY A 281 23.41 12.79 1.69
C GLY A 281 22.20 13.57 1.20
N ARG A 282 22.29 14.27 0.05
CA ARG A 282 21.19 15.05 -0.50
C ARG A 282 20.12 14.10 -1.09
N PRO A 283 18.85 14.22 -0.69
CA PRO A 283 17.78 13.44 -1.31
C PRO A 283 17.66 13.74 -2.81
N ALA A 284 17.73 12.71 -3.64
CA ALA A 284 17.61 12.85 -5.08
C ALA A 284 16.76 11.76 -5.74
N LEU A 285 15.98 12.16 -6.73
CA LEU A 285 15.27 11.28 -7.64
C LEU A 285 15.93 11.38 -9.02
N VAL A 286 16.46 10.30 -9.54
CA VAL A 286 16.82 10.17 -10.96
C VAL A 286 15.69 9.46 -11.65
N PHE A 287 15.17 10.01 -12.74
CA PHE A 287 14.10 9.35 -13.49
C PHE A 287 14.38 9.29 -14.98
N ALA A 288 14.01 8.16 -15.59
CA ALA A 288 13.97 8.04 -17.04
C ALA A 288 12.57 8.45 -17.55
N PRO A 289 12.48 9.40 -18.50
CA PRO A 289 11.20 9.79 -19.07
C PRO A 289 10.56 8.65 -19.89
N PRO A 290 9.24 8.66 -20.10
CA PRO A 290 8.57 7.68 -20.94
C PRO A 290 9.00 7.80 -22.41
N LEU A 291 8.98 6.68 -23.15
CA LEU A 291 9.34 6.63 -24.56
C LEU A 291 8.14 6.14 -25.38
N GLU A 292 7.93 6.68 -26.58
CA GLU A 292 6.79 6.28 -27.40
C GLU A 292 6.93 4.82 -27.89
N ASP A 293 5.89 4.01 -27.68
CA ASP A 293 5.91 2.56 -27.89
C ASP A 293 6.31 2.14 -29.33
N ARG A 294 5.87 2.85 -30.36
CA ARG A 294 6.22 2.52 -31.76
C ARG A 294 7.68 2.85 -32.06
N PHE A 295 8.21 3.90 -31.45
CA PHE A 295 9.63 4.23 -31.51
C PHE A 295 10.46 3.19 -30.75
N ALA A 296 10.07 2.85 -29.52
CA ALA A 296 10.68 1.83 -28.67
C ALA A 296 10.80 0.46 -29.38
N ALA A 297 9.73 0.04 -30.07
CA ALA A 297 9.74 -1.19 -30.87
C ALA A 297 10.80 -1.18 -32.00
N GLY A 298 11.20 0.00 -32.47
CA GLY A 298 12.17 0.18 -33.55
C GLY A 298 13.63 0.25 -33.14
N ILE A 299 13.96 0.21 -31.84
CA ILE A 299 15.32 0.37 -31.29
C ILE A 299 15.78 -0.85 -30.47
N GLY A 300 15.41 -2.05 -30.91
CA GLY A 300 15.73 -3.32 -30.23
C GLY A 300 14.58 -3.90 -29.38
N GLY A 301 13.45 -3.18 -29.28
CA GLY A 301 12.25 -3.63 -28.61
C GLY A 301 12.30 -3.53 -27.07
N PRO A 302 11.23 -3.96 -26.39
CA PRO A 302 11.09 -3.82 -24.93
C PRO A 302 12.21 -4.51 -24.13
N GLU A 303 12.78 -5.60 -24.66
CA GLU A 303 13.83 -6.37 -23.97
C GLU A 303 15.13 -5.57 -23.85
N ALA A 304 15.58 -4.92 -24.92
CA ALA A 304 16.78 -4.08 -24.91
C ALA A 304 16.60 -2.85 -24.01
N LEU A 305 15.40 -2.28 -23.95
CA LEU A 305 15.07 -1.15 -23.07
C LEU A 305 15.06 -1.56 -21.59
N ALA A 306 14.48 -2.73 -21.28
CA ALA A 306 14.46 -3.27 -19.92
C ALA A 306 15.87 -3.46 -19.36
N GLU A 307 16.78 -4.05 -20.16
CA GLU A 307 18.19 -4.23 -19.79
C GLU A 307 18.88 -2.89 -19.50
N ARG A 308 18.64 -1.87 -20.32
CA ARG A 308 19.21 -0.53 -20.11
C ARG A 308 18.70 0.14 -18.83
N TYR A 309 17.41 0.04 -18.52
CA TYR A 309 16.87 0.57 -17.28
C TYR A 309 17.39 -0.18 -16.05
N ALA A 310 17.60 -1.50 -16.16
CA ALA A 310 18.22 -2.30 -15.09
C ALA A 310 19.65 -1.83 -14.82
N LEU A 311 20.46 -1.64 -15.86
CA LEU A 311 21.84 -1.13 -15.74
C LEU A 311 21.90 0.29 -15.15
N LEU A 312 20.98 1.18 -15.55
CA LEU A 312 20.88 2.51 -14.95
C LEU A 312 20.45 2.46 -13.48
N SER A 313 19.48 1.60 -13.14
CA SER A 313 19.07 1.37 -11.75
C SER A 313 20.27 0.91 -10.92
N GLU A 314 21.00 -0.10 -11.39
CA GLU A 314 22.19 -0.61 -10.71
C GLU A 314 23.23 0.50 -10.49
N LEU A 315 23.53 1.31 -11.50
CA LEU A 315 24.48 2.41 -11.40
C LEU A 315 24.04 3.46 -10.37
N VAL A 316 22.78 3.88 -10.42
CA VAL A 316 22.21 4.89 -9.52
C VAL A 316 22.19 4.37 -8.08
N GLN A 317 21.74 3.15 -7.87
CA GLN A 317 21.64 2.57 -6.52
C GLN A 317 23.02 2.24 -5.95
N GLY A 318 23.94 1.74 -6.78
CA GLY A 318 25.30 1.37 -6.37
C GLY A 318 26.17 2.56 -5.98
N LEU A 319 25.97 3.73 -6.58
CA LEU A 319 26.77 4.94 -6.31
C LEU A 319 26.03 6.05 -5.58
N GLY A 320 24.70 6.14 -5.69
CA GLY A 320 23.91 7.22 -5.09
C GLY A 320 23.62 7.03 -3.61
N GLY A 321 23.75 5.81 -3.08
CA GLY A 321 23.42 5.50 -1.69
C GLY A 321 21.92 5.56 -1.39
N PRO A 322 21.51 5.41 -0.11
CA PRO A 322 20.12 5.14 0.25
C PRO A 322 19.15 6.31 -0.01
N GLY A 323 19.64 7.54 -0.13
CA GLY A 323 18.84 8.74 -0.38
C GLY A 323 18.66 9.10 -1.86
N VAL A 324 19.20 8.29 -2.78
CA VAL A 324 19.10 8.50 -4.22
C VAL A 324 18.30 7.35 -4.83
N HIS A 325 17.25 7.68 -5.57
CA HIS A 325 16.34 6.70 -6.14
C HIS A 325 16.31 6.78 -7.66
N PHE A 326 16.23 5.63 -8.33
CA PHE A 326 15.97 5.55 -9.77
C PHE A 326 14.53 5.12 -10.04
N VAL A 327 13.85 5.80 -10.96
CA VAL A 327 12.52 5.41 -11.44
C VAL A 327 12.45 5.51 -12.96
N ALA A 328 12.06 4.42 -13.63
CA ALA A 328 11.68 4.46 -15.03
C ALA A 328 10.17 4.76 -15.15
N PHE A 329 9.81 5.80 -15.91
CA PHE A 329 8.41 6.14 -16.20
C PHE A 329 7.90 5.54 -17.51
N ASP A 330 8.73 4.76 -18.20
CA ASP A 330 8.40 4.11 -19.46
C ASP A 330 7.40 2.97 -19.28
N HIS A 331 6.10 3.29 -19.30
CA HIS A 331 5.01 2.41 -18.92
C HIS A 331 3.87 2.47 -19.95
N PRO A 332 3.14 1.36 -20.20
CA PRO A 332 1.97 1.34 -21.11
C PRO A 332 0.81 2.29 -20.81
N VAL A 333 0.89 3.05 -19.71
CA VAL A 333 -0.09 4.10 -19.37
C VAL A 333 0.21 5.38 -20.16
N PHE A 334 1.46 5.57 -20.58
CA PHE A 334 1.85 6.54 -21.60
C PHE A 334 1.68 5.92 -22.99
N ASP A 335 0.44 5.79 -23.45
CA ASP A 335 0.16 5.41 -24.83
C ASP A 335 0.64 6.46 -25.86
N SER A 336 0.66 6.09 -27.15
CA SER A 336 1.07 6.96 -28.25
C SER A 336 0.30 8.29 -28.33
N ASP A 337 -0.92 8.40 -27.78
CA ASP A 337 -1.72 9.64 -27.84
C ASP A 337 -1.20 10.70 -26.84
N TYR A 338 -0.39 10.29 -25.86
CA TYR A 338 0.29 11.21 -24.94
C TYR A 338 1.58 11.81 -25.52
N PHE A 339 1.99 11.39 -26.71
CA PHE A 339 3.24 11.81 -27.33
C PHE A 339 3.01 12.74 -28.53
N VAL A 340 3.86 13.77 -28.64
CA VAL A 340 3.98 14.63 -29.82
C VAL A 340 4.96 14.00 -30.81
N ASP A 341 6.05 13.45 -30.29
CA ASP A 341 7.04 12.67 -31.02
C ASP A 341 7.59 11.55 -30.11
N HIS A 342 8.70 10.91 -30.47
CA HIS A 342 9.29 9.82 -29.70
C HIS A 342 9.52 10.07 -28.19
N ILE A 343 9.70 11.31 -27.73
CA ILE A 343 10.03 11.66 -26.34
C ILE A 343 9.22 12.84 -25.79
N HIS A 344 8.75 13.76 -26.63
CA HIS A 344 8.03 14.94 -26.17
C HIS A 344 6.56 14.61 -25.93
N LEU A 345 6.03 15.10 -24.80
CA LEU A 345 4.67 14.79 -24.38
C LEU A 345 3.67 15.89 -24.76
N THR A 346 2.43 15.49 -25.00
CA THR A 346 1.29 16.41 -25.10
C THR A 346 0.96 17.02 -23.73
N ALA A 347 0.05 17.99 -23.66
CA ALA A 347 -0.39 18.55 -22.38
C ALA A 347 -0.95 17.47 -21.43
N ALA A 348 -1.71 16.50 -21.96
CA ALA A 348 -2.24 15.38 -21.19
C ALA A 348 -1.12 14.43 -20.72
N GLY A 349 -0.07 14.25 -21.54
CA GLY A 349 1.10 13.44 -21.17
C GLY A 349 1.95 14.12 -20.10
N ASN A 350 2.15 15.44 -20.18
CA ASN A 350 2.80 16.22 -19.14
C ASN A 350 2.05 16.19 -17.81
N GLU A 351 0.71 16.24 -17.85
CA GLU A 351 -0.12 16.10 -16.66
C GLU A 351 0.03 14.70 -16.03
N LEU A 352 0.01 13.65 -16.85
CA LEU A 352 0.21 12.28 -16.42
C LEU A 352 1.61 12.06 -15.81
N LEU A 353 2.65 12.62 -16.40
CA LEU A 353 4.01 12.60 -15.84
C LEU A 353 4.10 13.37 -14.52
N ALA A 354 3.47 14.54 -14.43
CA ALA A 354 3.44 15.32 -13.20
C ALA A 354 2.74 14.55 -12.05
N GLU A 355 1.63 13.87 -12.32
CA GLU A 355 0.96 13.03 -11.33
C GLU A 355 1.89 11.90 -10.82
N ASN A 356 2.61 11.22 -11.72
CA ASN A 356 3.55 10.17 -11.34
C ASN A 356 4.80 10.71 -10.61
N LEU A 357 5.31 11.89 -10.97
CA LEU A 357 6.38 12.57 -10.26
C LEU A 357 5.96 12.98 -8.84
N LEU A 358 4.75 13.53 -8.65
CA LEU A 358 4.23 13.87 -7.31
C LEU A 358 4.20 12.64 -6.41
N LEU A 359 3.74 11.51 -6.94
CA LEU A 359 3.68 10.24 -6.21
C LEU A 359 5.07 9.80 -5.72
N VAL A 360 6.05 9.77 -6.63
CA VAL A 360 7.41 9.30 -6.33
C VAL A 360 8.14 10.25 -5.39
N LEU A 361 7.93 11.57 -5.54
CA LEU A 361 8.47 12.59 -4.63
C LEU A 361 7.81 12.55 -3.24
N GLY A 362 6.76 11.73 -3.06
CA GLY A 362 5.98 11.63 -1.82
C GLY A 362 5.24 12.93 -1.49
N ALA A 363 4.82 13.67 -2.51
CA ALA A 363 3.98 14.85 -2.38
C ALA A 363 2.51 14.44 -2.22
N ARG A 364 1.75 15.21 -1.44
CA ARG A 364 0.29 15.05 -1.38
C ARG A 364 -0.37 15.69 -2.59
N PHE A 365 -1.45 15.06 -3.04
CA PHE A 365 -2.30 15.52 -4.12
C PHE A 365 -3.42 16.40 -3.56
N SER A 366 -3.82 17.43 -4.30
CA SER A 366 -5.05 18.18 -4.03
C SER A 366 -6.29 17.31 -4.22
N THR A 367 -6.27 16.45 -5.24
CA THR A 367 -7.25 15.40 -5.50
C THR A 367 -6.53 14.17 -6.04
N ALA A 368 -6.82 12.98 -5.52
CA ALA A 368 -6.21 11.76 -6.02
C ALA A 368 -6.52 11.55 -7.52
N PRO A 369 -5.52 11.17 -8.35
CA PRO A 369 -5.74 10.83 -9.75
C PRO A 369 -6.73 9.68 -9.91
N GLU A 370 -7.42 9.55 -11.05
CA GLU A 370 -8.26 8.37 -11.32
C GLU A 370 -7.43 7.06 -11.33
N PRO A 371 -8.03 5.89 -11.04
CA PRO A 371 -7.37 4.59 -11.16
C PRO A 371 -6.76 4.38 -12.56
N GLY A 372 -5.62 3.70 -12.64
CA GLY A 372 -4.93 3.43 -13.91
C GLY A 372 -4.10 4.59 -14.48
N ARG A 373 -4.07 5.76 -13.84
CA ARG A 373 -3.19 6.89 -14.23
C ARG A 373 -1.81 6.85 -13.58
N LEU A 374 -1.69 6.13 -12.47
CA LEU A 374 -0.43 6.00 -11.74
C LEU A 374 0.25 4.69 -12.14
N ILE A 375 1.54 4.75 -12.45
CA ILE A 375 2.38 3.59 -12.76
C ILE A 375 2.57 2.72 -11.52
N TYR A 376 2.65 3.36 -10.36
CA TYR A 376 2.81 2.70 -9.08
C TYR A 376 1.59 2.99 -8.20
N GLU A 377 1.10 1.96 -7.51
CA GLU A 377 0.04 2.14 -6.52
C GLU A 377 0.63 2.32 -5.12
N ARG A 378 0.09 3.28 -4.36
CA ARG A 378 0.30 3.38 -2.91
C ARG A 378 -0.97 2.91 -2.21
N SER A 379 -1.03 1.61 -1.91
CA SER A 379 -2.06 0.92 -1.15
C SER A 379 -1.42 -0.24 -0.36
N GLY A 380 -2.05 -0.68 0.72
CA GLY A 380 -1.61 -1.89 1.45
C GLY A 380 -1.75 -3.14 0.59
N ASN A 381 -2.78 -3.18 -0.25
CA ASN A 381 -3.08 -4.25 -1.20
C ASN A 381 -2.76 -3.81 -2.63
N ARG A 382 -1.65 -4.29 -3.22
CA ARG A 382 -1.22 -3.94 -4.59
C ARG A 382 -0.42 -5.06 -5.24
N THR A 383 -0.31 -5.00 -6.57
CA THR A 383 0.62 -5.83 -7.33
C THR A 383 1.95 -5.11 -7.46
N LEU A 384 3.04 -5.73 -6.99
CA LEU A 384 4.39 -5.15 -7.08
C LEU A 384 5.11 -5.54 -8.37
N LEU A 385 4.80 -6.71 -8.92
CA LEU A 385 5.36 -7.20 -10.18
C LEU A 385 4.36 -8.14 -10.84
N THR A 386 4.16 -7.95 -12.14
CA THR A 386 3.29 -8.80 -12.97
C THR A 386 3.76 -8.76 -14.42
N SER A 387 3.87 -9.91 -15.07
CA SER A 387 4.10 -10.01 -16.51
C SER A 387 2.92 -10.68 -17.22
N ALA A 388 2.62 -10.20 -18.43
CA ALA A 388 1.64 -10.82 -19.32
C ALA A 388 2.18 -12.07 -20.04
N GLU A 389 3.49 -12.29 -20.01
CA GLU A 389 4.18 -13.38 -20.70
C GLU A 389 4.55 -14.54 -19.74
N LEU A 390 4.78 -15.73 -20.31
CA LEU A 390 5.22 -16.96 -19.64
C LEU A 390 6.54 -16.79 -18.84
N PRO A 391 6.95 -17.77 -18.00
CA PRO A 391 8.21 -17.72 -17.25
C PRO A 391 9.41 -17.22 -18.09
N GLY A 392 10.22 -16.32 -17.53
CA GLY A 392 11.32 -15.66 -18.23
C GLY A 392 12.40 -15.18 -17.27
N SER A 393 13.41 -14.46 -17.76
CA SER A 393 14.59 -14.08 -16.96
C SER A 393 14.95 -12.59 -16.99
N ARG A 394 14.04 -11.76 -17.49
CA ARG A 394 14.28 -10.33 -17.71
C ARG A 394 14.25 -9.55 -16.39
N ASP A 395 15.29 -8.76 -16.17
CA ASP A 395 15.28 -7.66 -15.20
C ASP A 395 14.49 -6.45 -15.75
N GLY A 396 14.41 -5.38 -14.98
CA GLY A 396 13.81 -4.13 -15.42
C GLY A 396 12.55 -3.74 -14.64
N PRO A 397 11.79 -2.75 -15.14
CA PRO A 397 10.59 -2.27 -14.48
C PRO A 397 9.53 -3.39 -14.28
N PRO A 398 8.67 -3.30 -13.25
CA PRO A 398 7.74 -4.36 -12.86
C PRO A 398 6.82 -4.94 -13.93
N TRP A 399 6.50 -4.18 -14.98
CA TRP A 399 5.61 -4.57 -16.09
C TRP A 399 6.32 -5.30 -17.24
N TRP A 400 7.66 -5.35 -17.23
CA TRP A 400 8.47 -6.09 -18.22
C TRP A 400 9.28 -7.22 -17.61
N ALA A 401 9.65 -7.06 -16.35
CA ALA A 401 10.40 -8.03 -15.58
C ALA A 401 9.73 -9.41 -15.63
N ALA A 402 10.54 -10.47 -15.69
CA ALA A 402 10.08 -11.85 -15.75
C ALA A 402 10.91 -12.75 -14.83
N LEU A 403 10.22 -13.64 -14.13
CA LEU A 403 10.78 -14.65 -13.24
C LEU A 403 10.51 -16.05 -13.82
N ASN A 404 11.31 -17.03 -13.40
CA ASN A 404 11.20 -18.42 -13.83
C ASN A 404 11.17 -19.38 -12.63
N HIS A 405 9.98 -19.90 -12.33
CA HIS A 405 9.74 -20.81 -11.20
C HIS A 405 10.38 -20.37 -9.87
N PRO A 406 10.19 -19.12 -9.41
CA PRO A 406 10.81 -18.67 -8.17
C PRO A 406 10.31 -19.47 -6.96
N ASP A 407 11.23 -20.00 -6.16
CA ASP A 407 10.90 -20.91 -5.04
C ASP A 407 10.88 -20.20 -3.68
N GLY A 408 11.42 -18.99 -3.56
CA GLY A 408 11.57 -18.33 -2.27
C GLY A 408 11.61 -16.82 -2.32
N ILE A 409 11.10 -16.20 -1.26
CA ILE A 409 11.10 -14.74 -1.05
C ILE A 409 11.41 -14.40 0.41
N ALA A 410 12.17 -13.34 0.65
CA ALA A 410 12.46 -12.80 1.97
C ALA A 410 12.37 -11.27 1.98
N PHE A 411 12.00 -10.69 3.12
CA PHE A 411 11.96 -9.24 3.33
C PHE A 411 13.28 -8.78 3.95
N ASP A 412 13.90 -7.77 3.34
CA ASP A 412 15.15 -7.16 3.79
C ASP A 412 14.92 -5.68 4.12
N ALA A 413 15.25 -5.30 5.35
CA ALA A 413 15.16 -3.92 5.85
C ALA A 413 16.54 -3.33 6.22
N ASN A 414 17.64 -4.03 5.98
CA ASN A 414 18.95 -3.71 6.56
C ASN A 414 19.62 -2.47 5.96
N ASP A 415 19.31 -2.12 4.70
CA ASP A 415 20.03 -1.07 3.95
C ASP A 415 19.29 0.29 3.93
N GLY A 416 18.28 0.50 4.77
CA GLY A 416 17.49 1.75 4.82
C GLY A 416 16.51 1.93 3.64
N ALA A 417 16.53 1.02 2.66
CA ALA A 417 15.57 0.90 1.57
C ALA A 417 14.98 -0.52 1.56
N PRO A 418 13.72 -0.72 2.00
CA PRO A 418 13.15 -2.06 2.13
C PRO A 418 12.98 -2.75 0.77
N ARG A 419 13.58 -3.94 0.63
CA ARG A 419 13.57 -4.76 -0.58
C ARG A 419 13.09 -6.17 -0.30
N LEU A 420 12.63 -6.84 -1.35
CA LEU A 420 12.28 -8.25 -1.35
C LEU A 420 13.37 -9.01 -2.11
N ILE A 421 13.97 -9.98 -1.43
CA ILE A 421 14.96 -10.88 -2.02
C ILE A 421 14.22 -12.08 -2.59
N ILE A 422 14.47 -12.39 -3.85
CA ILE A 422 13.79 -13.44 -4.60
C ILE A 422 14.83 -14.46 -5.05
N ALA A 423 14.60 -15.74 -4.74
CA ALA A 423 15.33 -16.84 -5.35
C ALA A 423 14.63 -17.21 -6.66
N ASP A 424 15.19 -16.76 -7.78
CA ASP A 424 14.65 -17.02 -9.12
C ASP A 424 15.21 -18.35 -9.64
N THR A 425 14.67 -19.41 -9.07
CA THR A 425 15.23 -20.76 -9.06
C THR A 425 15.49 -21.31 -10.47
N GLY A 426 14.52 -21.14 -11.38
CA GLY A 426 14.63 -21.61 -12.77
C GLY A 426 15.65 -20.84 -13.60
N ASN A 427 16.03 -19.63 -13.17
CA ASN A 427 17.07 -18.83 -13.82
C ASN A 427 18.42 -18.90 -13.12
N HIS A 428 18.51 -19.58 -11.97
CA HIS A 428 19.75 -19.75 -11.22
C HIS A 428 20.38 -18.44 -10.74
N VAL A 429 19.53 -17.46 -10.40
CA VAL A 429 19.96 -16.14 -9.92
C VAL A 429 19.21 -15.75 -8.64
N VAL A 430 19.78 -14.79 -7.93
CA VAL A 430 19.13 -14.11 -6.81
C VAL A 430 18.80 -12.70 -7.25
N ARG A 431 17.53 -12.31 -7.07
CA ARG A 431 17.02 -11.00 -7.46
C ARG A 431 16.58 -10.18 -6.26
N ALA A 432 16.52 -8.87 -6.45
CA ALA A 432 15.89 -7.95 -5.53
C ALA A 432 14.87 -7.07 -6.25
N ILE A 433 13.82 -6.70 -5.52
CA ILE A 433 12.89 -5.64 -5.94
C ILE A 433 12.57 -4.76 -4.73
N ARG A 434 12.64 -3.44 -4.90
CA ARG A 434 12.23 -2.51 -3.83
C ARG A 434 10.73 -2.53 -3.65
N THR A 435 10.30 -2.37 -2.40
CA THR A 435 8.87 -2.42 -2.06
C THR A 435 8.10 -1.16 -2.44
N ASP A 436 8.74 -0.02 -2.71
CA ASP A 436 8.10 1.26 -3.01
C ASP A 436 7.93 1.52 -4.52
N PHE A 437 9.05 1.73 -5.21
CA PHE A 437 9.16 2.10 -6.62
C PHE A 437 10.44 1.45 -7.16
N GLY A 438 10.35 0.15 -7.46
CA GLY A 438 11.51 -0.70 -7.69
C GLY A 438 11.57 -1.28 -9.09
N VAL A 439 12.78 -1.30 -9.64
CA VAL A 439 13.17 -2.15 -10.76
C VAL A 439 13.54 -3.52 -10.19
N LEU A 440 13.15 -4.61 -10.87
CA LEU A 440 13.66 -5.94 -10.56
C LEU A 440 15.10 -6.01 -11.06
N GLU A 441 16.03 -6.38 -10.19
CA GLU A 441 17.46 -6.46 -10.50
C GLU A 441 18.04 -7.80 -10.05
N THR A 442 18.95 -8.35 -10.85
CA THR A 442 19.81 -9.47 -10.45
C THR A 442 20.89 -8.95 -9.50
N ILE A 443 20.90 -9.42 -8.25
CA ILE A 443 21.89 -9.00 -7.25
C ILE A 443 23.05 -10.01 -7.10
N ALA A 444 22.87 -11.24 -7.57
CA ALA A 444 23.92 -12.25 -7.64
C ALA A 444 23.57 -13.36 -8.64
N GLY A 445 24.59 -13.87 -9.34
CA GLY A 445 24.42 -14.94 -10.32
C GLY A 445 24.34 -14.43 -11.76
N ARG A 446 24.28 -15.35 -12.72
CA ARG A 446 24.06 -15.04 -14.13
C ARG A 446 23.04 -15.99 -14.74
N SER A 447 21.98 -15.43 -15.31
CA SER A 447 20.90 -16.19 -15.93
C SER A 447 21.42 -17.10 -17.04
N GLY A 448 20.95 -18.34 -17.08
CA GLY A 448 21.37 -19.35 -18.06
C GLY A 448 22.73 -20.01 -17.77
N GLU A 449 23.41 -19.62 -16.69
CA GLU A 449 24.69 -20.20 -16.29
C GLU A 449 24.60 -20.85 -14.89
N PRO A 450 24.09 -22.09 -14.79
CA PRO A 450 24.09 -22.81 -13.52
C PRO A 450 25.51 -23.16 -13.05
N GLY A 451 25.72 -23.23 -11.74
CA GLY A 451 26.98 -23.66 -11.14
C GLY A 451 27.10 -23.32 -9.66
N HIS A 452 28.33 -23.24 -9.16
CA HIS A 452 28.60 -23.07 -7.73
C HIS A 452 29.87 -22.25 -7.44
N SER A 453 30.28 -21.37 -8.37
CA SER A 453 31.42 -20.49 -8.14
C SER A 453 31.05 -19.40 -7.13
N ASP A 454 31.96 -19.18 -6.20
CA ASP A 454 31.97 -18.02 -5.30
C ASP A 454 32.64 -16.83 -5.98
N THR A 455 32.44 -15.64 -5.44
CA THR A 455 32.97 -14.39 -6.01
C THR A 455 33.12 -13.33 -4.93
N GLU A 456 34.14 -12.49 -5.07
CA GLU A 456 34.39 -11.31 -4.25
C GLU A 456 34.67 -10.13 -5.18
N SER A 457 33.70 -9.23 -5.33
CA SER A 457 33.71 -8.15 -6.32
C SER A 457 32.61 -7.13 -6.02
N ARG A 458 32.57 -6.02 -6.76
CA ARG A 458 31.44 -5.08 -6.68
C ARG A 458 30.18 -5.67 -7.34
N ASP A 459 30.37 -6.37 -8.45
CA ASP A 459 29.32 -7.05 -9.23
C ASP A 459 29.43 -8.57 -9.04
N LEU A 460 28.37 -9.19 -8.50
CA LEU A 460 28.30 -10.61 -8.19
C LEU A 460 27.87 -11.48 -9.39
N SER A 461 27.92 -10.96 -10.61
CA SER A 461 27.70 -11.71 -11.86
C SER A 461 28.70 -12.85 -12.08
N GLY A 462 29.83 -12.87 -11.36
CA GLY A 462 30.80 -13.98 -11.33
C GLY A 462 30.37 -15.18 -10.48
N ALA A 463 29.41 -14.99 -9.57
CA ALA A 463 28.85 -16.08 -8.78
C ALA A 463 27.99 -16.97 -9.68
N ARG A 464 27.95 -18.28 -9.39
CA ARG A 464 27.03 -19.21 -10.07
C ARG A 464 26.23 -19.94 -9.03
N PHE A 465 24.93 -20.11 -9.26
CA PHE A 465 24.02 -20.88 -8.41
C PHE A 465 23.43 -22.04 -9.20
N GLU A 466 22.87 -23.02 -8.53
CA GLU A 466 22.21 -24.17 -9.12
C GLU A 466 20.86 -24.32 -8.44
N ALA A 467 19.81 -23.75 -9.04
CA ALA A 467 18.47 -23.73 -8.46
C ALA A 467 18.45 -23.21 -7.00
N PRO A 468 18.82 -21.93 -6.77
CA PRO A 468 18.77 -21.33 -5.44
C PRO A 468 17.34 -21.31 -4.90
N ARG A 469 17.17 -21.52 -3.59
CA ARG A 469 15.88 -21.64 -2.90
C ARG A 469 15.94 -21.04 -1.51
N VAL A 470 14.76 -20.68 -0.97
CA VAL A 470 14.56 -20.25 0.43
C VAL A 470 15.58 -19.17 0.86
N PRO A 471 15.52 -17.95 0.32
CA PRO A 471 16.32 -16.87 0.86
C PRO A 471 15.85 -16.53 2.28
N VAL A 472 16.79 -16.16 3.15
CA VAL A 472 16.56 -15.69 4.51
C VAL A 472 17.52 -14.54 4.78
N VAL A 473 16.98 -13.45 5.32
CA VAL A 473 17.77 -12.28 5.72
C VAL A 473 18.13 -12.42 7.20
N ALA A 474 19.41 -12.35 7.49
CA ALA A 474 19.98 -12.26 8.84
C ALA A 474 20.75 -10.93 8.99
N ASP A 475 21.13 -10.58 10.21
CA ASP A 475 21.86 -9.32 10.48
C ASP A 475 23.20 -9.22 9.72
N ASP A 476 23.81 -10.35 9.36
CA ASP A 476 25.12 -10.44 8.73
C ASP A 476 25.10 -10.79 7.23
N GLY A 477 23.91 -11.01 6.64
CA GLY A 477 23.79 -11.26 5.21
C GLY A 477 22.51 -11.97 4.78
N ILE A 478 22.48 -12.33 3.50
CA ILE A 478 21.40 -13.11 2.89
C ILE A 478 21.88 -14.55 2.74
N TYR A 479 21.18 -15.47 3.38
CA TYR A 479 21.42 -16.91 3.31
C TYR A 479 20.41 -17.56 2.38
N LEU A 480 20.85 -18.54 1.60
CA LEU A 480 19.97 -19.32 0.74
C LEU A 480 20.47 -20.75 0.58
N ILE A 481 19.55 -21.66 0.27
CA ILE A 481 19.86 -23.06 -0.03
C ILE A 481 20.15 -23.17 -1.53
N ASP A 482 21.21 -23.89 -1.90
CA ASP A 482 21.65 -24.02 -3.29
C ASP A 482 21.88 -25.50 -3.67
N GLY A 483 21.69 -25.81 -4.95
CA GLY A 483 21.70 -27.16 -5.49
C GLY A 483 20.65 -28.07 -4.84
N ASP A 484 21.06 -29.29 -4.54
CA ASP A 484 20.26 -30.28 -3.82
C ASP A 484 20.16 -30.02 -2.30
N GLY A 485 20.67 -28.88 -1.83
CA GLY A 485 20.78 -28.52 -0.41
C GLY A 485 22.12 -28.88 0.24
N SER A 486 23.09 -29.40 -0.53
CA SER A 486 24.46 -29.61 -0.06
C SER A 486 25.21 -28.32 0.29
N ARG A 487 24.73 -27.17 -0.22
CA ARG A 487 25.38 -25.86 -0.08
C ARG A 487 24.40 -24.85 0.51
N LEU A 488 24.86 -24.11 1.50
CA LEU A 488 24.29 -22.82 1.85
C LEU A 488 25.14 -21.73 1.20
N ARG A 489 24.51 -20.77 0.55
CA ARG A 489 25.18 -19.62 -0.04
C ARG A 489 24.88 -18.39 0.80
N VAL A 490 25.90 -17.59 1.03
CA VAL A 490 25.81 -16.36 1.82
C VAL A 490 26.22 -15.20 0.93
N ILE A 491 25.31 -14.23 0.76
CA ILE A 491 25.56 -12.97 0.07
C ILE A 491 25.74 -11.89 1.12
N GLN A 492 26.89 -11.21 1.09
CA GLN A 492 27.27 -10.22 2.09
C GLN A 492 27.94 -9.01 1.44
N SER A 493 28.19 -7.97 2.22
CA SER A 493 28.84 -6.75 1.76
C SER A 493 29.78 -6.20 2.85
N ALA A 494 30.96 -5.73 2.42
CA ALA A 494 31.91 -4.99 3.25
C ALA A 494 32.31 -3.69 2.52
N GLY A 495 31.66 -2.58 2.89
CA GLY A 495 31.76 -1.34 2.12
C GLY A 495 31.18 -1.52 0.72
N ALA A 496 31.96 -1.18 -0.32
CA ALA A 496 31.54 -1.33 -1.71
C ALA A 496 31.78 -2.74 -2.29
N ILE A 497 32.54 -3.59 -1.60
CA ILE A 497 32.82 -4.96 -2.05
C ILE A 497 31.73 -5.89 -1.53
N ARG A 498 31.21 -6.73 -2.42
CA ARG A 498 30.27 -7.79 -2.09
C ARG A 498 30.94 -9.14 -2.26
N PHE A 499 30.42 -10.13 -1.59
CA PHE A 499 30.91 -11.49 -1.75
C PHE A 499 29.81 -12.51 -1.62
N VAL A 500 29.97 -13.59 -2.39
CA VAL A 500 29.21 -14.82 -2.27
C VAL A 500 30.16 -15.90 -1.79
N HIS A 501 29.84 -16.50 -0.64
CA HIS A 501 30.59 -17.62 -0.09
C HIS A 501 29.71 -18.85 0.09
N THR A 502 30.31 -20.02 -0.04
CA THR A 502 29.67 -21.31 0.19
C THR A 502 30.00 -21.87 1.56
N LEU A 503 28.95 -22.19 2.34
CA LEU A 503 29.04 -23.01 3.54
C LEU A 503 28.57 -24.42 3.18
N ALA A 504 29.50 -25.38 3.18
CA ALA A 504 29.18 -26.77 2.87
C ALA A 504 28.45 -27.43 4.04
N MET A 505 27.35 -28.14 3.75
CA MET A 505 26.71 -28.97 4.76
C MET A 505 27.62 -30.15 5.14
N PRO A 506 27.65 -30.59 6.41
CA PRO A 506 28.54 -31.67 6.82
C PRO A 506 28.25 -33.02 6.15
N GLY A 507 29.29 -33.66 5.59
CA GLY A 507 29.19 -35.00 5.02
C GLY A 507 28.21 -35.06 3.84
N THR A 508 27.20 -35.94 3.92
CA THR A 508 26.15 -36.09 2.91
C THR A 508 24.84 -35.42 3.33
N THR A 509 24.86 -34.64 4.40
CA THR A 509 23.70 -33.92 4.92
C THR A 509 23.29 -32.79 3.96
N ARG A 510 21.99 -32.57 3.80
CA ARG A 510 21.41 -31.51 2.97
C ARG A 510 20.55 -30.58 3.82
N ALA A 511 20.59 -29.29 3.55
CA ALA A 511 19.64 -28.32 4.08
C ALA A 511 18.27 -28.50 3.40
N LEU A 512 17.22 -28.60 4.20
CA LEU A 512 15.83 -28.77 3.77
C LEU A 512 15.04 -27.46 3.83
N ASP A 513 15.29 -26.64 4.85
CA ASP A 513 14.69 -25.32 5.05
C ASP A 513 15.60 -24.50 5.98
N ILE A 514 15.49 -23.18 5.93
CA ILE A 514 16.23 -22.26 6.79
C ILE A 514 15.32 -21.17 7.36
N ALA A 515 15.62 -20.68 8.56
CA ALA A 515 14.96 -19.51 9.14
C ALA A 515 15.93 -18.63 9.94
N SER A 516 15.68 -17.33 9.92
CA SER A 516 16.47 -16.35 10.69
C SER A 516 16.12 -16.40 12.17
N ARG A 517 17.14 -16.25 13.01
CA ARG A 517 17.05 -16.08 14.47
C ARG A 517 18.01 -14.96 14.89
N GLY A 518 17.63 -13.72 14.60
CA GLY A 518 18.47 -12.55 14.85
C GLY A 518 19.75 -12.61 14.03
N LYS A 519 20.90 -12.79 14.71
CA LYS A 519 22.22 -12.89 14.07
C LYS A 519 22.57 -14.27 13.51
N ASP A 520 21.79 -15.29 13.89
CA ASP A 520 22.03 -16.67 13.47
C ASP A 520 20.99 -17.12 12.45
N VAL A 521 21.36 -18.10 11.62
CA VAL A 521 20.43 -18.83 10.74
C VAL A 521 20.30 -20.26 11.22
N LEU A 522 19.07 -20.68 11.49
CA LEU A 522 18.72 -22.07 11.78
C LEU A 522 18.56 -22.84 10.48
N VAL A 523 19.14 -24.02 10.41
CA VAL A 523 19.11 -24.89 9.24
C VAL A 523 18.50 -26.23 9.64
N LEU A 524 17.33 -26.56 9.07
CA LEU A 524 16.76 -27.90 9.18
C LEU A 524 17.43 -28.79 8.16
N ALA A 525 18.00 -29.91 8.60
CA ALA A 525 18.79 -30.77 7.76
C ALA A 525 18.21 -32.17 7.58
N SER A 526 18.61 -32.84 6.49
CA SER A 526 18.11 -34.15 6.07
C SER A 526 18.47 -35.30 7.00
N ASP A 527 19.44 -35.11 7.89
CA ASP A 527 19.82 -36.07 8.94
C ASP A 527 18.93 -35.97 10.20
N GLY A 528 17.93 -35.08 10.20
CA GLY A 528 17.01 -34.87 11.32
C GLY A 528 17.58 -33.97 12.41
N PHE A 529 18.65 -33.22 12.15
CA PHE A 529 19.22 -32.24 13.08
C PHE A 529 18.93 -30.80 12.66
N LEU A 530 18.87 -29.92 13.65
CA LEU A 530 19.03 -28.49 13.46
C LEU A 530 20.52 -28.14 13.50
N TYR A 531 20.94 -27.30 12.57
CA TYR A 531 22.24 -26.65 12.56
C TYR A 531 22.08 -25.14 12.73
N VAL A 532 23.16 -24.47 13.09
CA VAL A 532 23.27 -23.01 13.12
C VAL A 532 24.39 -22.55 12.20
N ALA A 533 24.12 -21.50 11.44
CA ALA A 533 25.09 -20.79 10.60
C ALA A 533 25.09 -19.30 10.96
N GLY A 534 26.22 -18.61 10.80
CA GLY A 534 26.39 -17.18 11.12
C GLY A 534 27.86 -16.80 11.28
N MET A 535 28.23 -15.55 11.00
CA MET A 535 29.63 -15.09 11.02
C MET A 535 30.33 -15.21 12.37
N ILE A 536 29.61 -15.09 13.49
CA ILE A 536 30.20 -15.21 14.85
C ILE A 536 30.83 -16.60 15.06
N LEU A 537 30.42 -17.60 14.27
CA LEU A 537 30.89 -18.97 14.42
C LEU A 537 32.30 -19.21 13.88
N ASN A 538 32.90 -18.33 13.05
CA ASN A 538 34.26 -18.49 12.47
C ASN A 538 34.54 -19.87 11.86
N GLU A 539 33.51 -20.62 11.48
CA GLU A 539 33.60 -22.01 11.05
C GLU A 539 33.03 -22.12 9.64
N GLY A 540 33.82 -22.63 8.69
CA GLY A 540 33.43 -22.79 7.27
C GLY A 540 32.31 -23.82 7.01
N ALA A 541 31.61 -24.28 8.05
CA ALA A 541 30.49 -25.20 7.96
C ALA A 541 29.47 -24.91 9.08
N PRO A 542 28.16 -25.14 8.84
CA PRO A 542 27.13 -24.99 9.87
C PRO A 542 27.38 -25.93 11.07
N ARG A 543 27.19 -25.41 12.29
CA ARG A 543 27.40 -26.14 13.53
C ARG A 543 26.13 -26.88 13.95
N ARG A 544 26.23 -28.18 14.22
CA ARG A 544 25.10 -28.98 14.70
C ARG A 544 24.63 -28.49 16.07
N LEU A 545 23.34 -28.19 16.19
CA LEU A 545 22.70 -27.77 17.44
C LEU A 545 22.10 -28.97 18.18
N ARG A 546 21.07 -29.59 17.61
CA ARG A 546 20.23 -30.58 18.32
C ARG A 546 19.41 -31.44 17.37
N ALA A 547 19.02 -32.64 17.81
CA ALA A 547 18.07 -33.48 17.08
C ALA A 547 16.68 -32.85 17.08
N THR A 548 15.96 -32.92 15.97
CA THR A 548 14.55 -32.45 15.95
C THR A 548 13.62 -33.45 16.61
N GLY A 549 13.93 -34.75 16.53
CA GLY A 549 13.03 -35.83 16.95
C GLY A 549 11.77 -35.95 16.08
N ILE A 550 11.73 -35.28 14.92
CA ILE A 550 10.55 -35.20 14.04
C ILE A 550 10.86 -35.96 12.74
N PRO A 551 10.31 -37.17 12.54
CA PRO A 551 10.47 -37.90 11.30
C PRO A 551 9.86 -37.15 10.12
N GLY A 552 10.63 -37.02 9.04
CA GLY A 552 10.19 -36.38 7.81
C GLY A 552 9.98 -34.86 7.92
N ALA A 553 10.66 -34.18 8.84
CA ALA A 553 10.62 -32.72 8.93
C ALA A 553 10.99 -32.07 7.57
N THR A 554 10.18 -31.10 7.13
CA THR A 554 10.30 -30.46 5.81
C THR A 554 10.45 -28.95 5.84
N ARG A 555 9.86 -28.27 6.85
CA ARG A 555 9.89 -26.80 6.98
C ARG A 555 10.06 -26.37 8.43
N LEU A 556 10.62 -25.18 8.62
CA LEU A 556 10.78 -24.57 9.93
C LEU A 556 10.46 -23.05 9.93
N THR A 557 10.13 -22.50 11.09
CA THR A 557 10.13 -21.06 11.34
C THR A 557 10.56 -20.77 12.77
N SER A 558 11.22 -19.63 13.00
CA SER A 558 11.63 -19.20 14.34
C SER A 558 10.52 -18.38 15.00
N GLY A 559 10.21 -18.73 16.25
CA GLY A 559 9.27 -18.02 17.12
C GLY A 559 9.97 -17.12 18.14
N LYS A 560 9.19 -16.60 19.10
CA LYS A 560 9.71 -15.89 20.28
C LYS A 560 10.35 -16.87 21.28
N ASN A 561 11.20 -16.35 22.17
CA ASN A 561 11.76 -17.07 23.31
C ASN A 561 12.43 -18.40 22.93
N ASP A 562 13.26 -18.40 21.88
CA ASP A 562 13.99 -19.58 21.40
C ASP A 562 13.09 -20.79 21.04
N GLN A 563 11.83 -20.52 20.69
CA GLN A 563 10.94 -21.53 20.13
C GLN A 563 11.16 -21.66 18.62
N VAL A 564 11.15 -22.89 18.14
CA VAL A 564 11.16 -23.22 16.72
C VAL A 564 9.93 -24.05 16.43
N PHE A 565 9.21 -23.69 15.37
CA PHE A 565 8.09 -24.48 14.88
C PHE A 565 8.53 -25.24 13.65
N ILE A 566 8.24 -26.54 13.61
CA ILE A 566 8.68 -27.45 12.56
C ILE A 566 7.46 -28.22 12.06
N THR A 567 7.39 -28.48 10.76
CA THR A 567 6.38 -29.37 10.17
C THR A 567 7.02 -30.50 9.39
N ASN A 568 6.34 -31.64 9.36
CA ASN A 568 6.67 -32.77 8.48
C ASN A 568 5.77 -32.84 7.23
N GLY A 569 5.17 -31.70 6.85
CA GLY A 569 4.21 -31.59 5.77
C GLY A 569 2.76 -31.85 6.20
N GLN A 570 2.50 -32.45 7.36
CA GLN A 570 1.12 -32.72 7.79
C GLN A 570 0.86 -32.25 9.22
N SER A 571 1.85 -32.34 10.08
CA SER A 571 1.74 -32.02 11.51
C SER A 571 2.68 -30.88 11.88
N ILE A 572 2.28 -30.07 12.86
CA ILE A 572 3.07 -28.96 13.38
C ILE A 572 3.57 -29.31 14.76
N TYR A 573 4.86 -29.10 14.97
CA TYR A 573 5.59 -29.37 16.19
C TYR A 573 6.20 -28.07 16.72
N ARG A 574 6.34 -27.98 18.04
CA ARG A 574 7.07 -26.92 18.73
C ARG A 574 8.29 -27.53 19.40
N LEU A 575 9.43 -26.90 19.21
CA LEU A 575 10.71 -27.31 19.78
C LEU A 575 11.31 -26.10 20.51
N ALA A 576 11.66 -26.27 21.79
CA ALA A 576 12.47 -25.29 22.52
C ALA A 576 13.95 -25.56 22.25
N LEU A 577 14.73 -24.53 21.94
CA LEU A 577 16.17 -24.67 21.68
C LEU A 577 17.02 -24.75 22.96
N THR A 578 16.53 -24.23 24.09
CA THR A 578 17.29 -24.13 25.35
C THR A 578 17.24 -25.40 26.20
N ASP A 579 16.23 -26.24 25.98
CA ASP A 579 15.92 -27.36 26.86
C ASP A 579 16.10 -28.68 26.10
N ASP A 580 16.49 -29.75 26.82
CA ASP A 580 16.63 -31.10 26.24
C ASP A 580 15.30 -31.85 26.10
N GLU A 581 14.16 -31.15 26.21
CA GLU A 581 12.84 -31.70 26.00
C GLU A 581 12.59 -32.09 24.52
N PRO A 582 11.87 -33.19 24.25
CA PRO A 582 11.52 -33.57 22.89
C PRO A 582 10.57 -32.56 22.25
N ALA A 583 10.52 -32.55 20.92
CA ALA A 583 9.55 -31.73 20.20
C ALA A 583 8.11 -32.08 20.62
N GLU A 584 7.35 -31.05 21.00
CA GLU A 584 5.94 -31.17 21.33
C GLU A 584 5.10 -31.19 20.04
N LEU A 585 4.25 -32.19 19.88
CA LEU A 585 3.25 -32.20 18.83
C LEU A 585 2.13 -31.20 19.16
N LEU A 586 2.13 -30.05 18.50
CA LEU A 586 1.07 -29.06 18.66
C LEU A 586 -0.21 -29.50 17.94
N LEU A 587 -0.07 -29.92 16.69
CA LEU A 587 -1.21 -30.25 15.83
C LEU A 587 -0.90 -31.46 14.96
N SER A 588 -1.74 -32.49 15.06
CA SER A 588 -1.65 -33.73 14.29
C SER A 588 -2.54 -33.69 13.05
N GLY A 589 -1.97 -33.92 11.86
CA GLY A 589 -2.68 -33.68 10.60
C GLY A 589 -2.86 -34.88 9.68
N ARG A 590 -3.44 -36.00 10.14
CA ARG A 590 -3.84 -37.08 9.20
C ARG A 590 -5.28 -36.91 8.71
N GLY A 591 -5.45 -36.59 7.42
CA GLY A 591 -6.70 -36.76 6.66
C GLY A 591 -7.23 -35.50 5.97
N ASP A 592 -8.20 -35.69 5.08
CA ASP A 592 -8.91 -34.60 4.40
C ASP A 592 -9.95 -33.99 5.34
N LEU A 593 -9.77 -32.73 5.73
CA LEU A 593 -10.92 -31.92 6.12
C LEU A 593 -11.39 -31.16 4.89
N PHE A 594 -12.14 -31.84 4.03
CA PHE A 594 -12.82 -31.20 2.92
C PHE A 594 -13.98 -30.33 3.45
N VAL A 595 -14.09 -29.11 2.91
CA VAL A 595 -15.08 -28.08 3.26
C VAL A 595 -16.52 -28.52 2.95
N GLY A 596 -16.71 -29.58 2.16
CA GLY A 596 -18.02 -30.05 1.72
C GLY A 596 -18.99 -30.56 2.81
N ASN A 597 -18.56 -30.74 4.06
CA ASN A 597 -19.46 -31.02 5.18
C ASN A 597 -19.53 -29.82 6.15
N LEU A 598 -20.29 -28.84 5.70
CA LEU A 598 -20.64 -27.53 6.28
C LEU A 598 -21.43 -27.60 7.60
N ASP A 599 -21.27 -28.67 8.37
CA ASP A 599 -22.01 -28.86 9.62
C ASP A 599 -21.26 -28.49 10.87
N ARG A 600 -19.99 -28.05 10.78
CA ARG A 600 -19.14 -27.84 11.96
C ARG A 600 -18.55 -26.42 12.03
N PRO A 601 -18.66 -25.71 13.18
CA PRO A 601 -18.17 -24.35 13.37
C PRO A 601 -16.62 -24.27 13.55
N PHE A 602 -15.99 -23.23 12.99
CA PHE A 602 -14.64 -22.75 13.33
C PHE A 602 -14.69 -21.93 14.65
N PRO A 603 -13.56 -21.41 15.14
CA PRO A 603 -12.23 -21.94 14.87
C PRO A 603 -12.15 -23.41 15.25
N LEU A 604 -11.51 -24.21 14.41
CA LEU A 604 -11.37 -25.63 14.67
C LEU A 604 -10.41 -25.82 15.83
N PRO A 605 -10.77 -26.63 16.83
CA PRO A 605 -9.80 -27.06 17.82
C PRO A 605 -8.72 -27.92 17.14
N PHE A 606 -7.49 -27.89 17.63
CA PHE A 606 -6.34 -28.60 17.04
C PHE A 606 -6.62 -30.08 16.78
N GLU A 607 -7.40 -30.73 17.64
CA GLU A 607 -7.76 -32.14 17.55
C GLU A 607 -8.62 -32.45 16.33
N ARG A 608 -9.23 -31.44 15.70
CA ARG A 608 -10.10 -31.54 14.53
C ARG A 608 -9.51 -30.93 13.26
N ALA A 609 -8.48 -30.10 13.36
CA ALA A 609 -7.82 -29.53 12.20
C ALA A 609 -6.95 -30.60 11.51
N ARG A 610 -7.03 -30.66 10.18
CA ARG A 610 -6.20 -31.54 9.35
C ARG A 610 -5.65 -30.77 8.15
N PHE A 611 -4.46 -31.16 7.71
CA PHE A 611 -3.73 -30.56 6.60
C PHE A 611 -3.36 -31.65 5.60
N VAL A 612 -3.52 -31.37 4.31
CA VAL A 612 -3.14 -32.30 3.23
C VAL A 612 -1.62 -32.30 3.07
N SER A 613 -1.10 -31.11 2.78
CA SER A 613 0.34 -30.84 2.68
C SER A 613 0.63 -29.38 3.02
N ILE A 614 1.34 -29.14 4.12
CA ILE A 614 1.83 -27.84 4.54
C ILE A 614 3.03 -27.46 3.67
N GLN A 615 2.89 -26.41 2.88
CA GLN A 615 3.92 -25.90 1.98
C GLN A 615 4.81 -24.86 2.66
N ARG A 616 4.24 -24.04 3.55
CA ARG A 616 4.97 -22.98 4.26
C ARG A 616 4.44 -22.76 5.67
N LEU A 617 5.36 -22.35 6.55
CA LEU A 617 5.12 -21.99 7.94
C LEU A 617 5.80 -20.65 8.21
N VAL A 618 5.03 -19.66 8.68
CA VAL A 618 5.54 -18.33 9.01
C VAL A 618 5.04 -17.94 10.39
N TYR A 619 5.92 -17.67 11.33
CA TYR A 619 5.53 -17.11 12.62
C TYR A 619 5.27 -15.60 12.50
N VAL A 620 4.17 -15.13 13.10
CA VAL A 620 3.73 -13.73 13.06
C VAL A 620 3.84 -13.14 14.48
N PRO A 621 4.93 -12.40 14.79
CA PRO A 621 5.20 -11.94 16.16
C PRO A 621 4.11 -11.05 16.76
N ALA A 622 3.44 -10.25 15.94
CA ALA A 622 2.38 -9.33 16.38
C ALA A 622 1.17 -10.08 16.97
N TYR A 623 0.90 -11.30 16.50
CA TYR A 623 -0.27 -12.09 16.91
C TYR A 623 0.10 -13.36 17.68
N ASP A 624 1.39 -13.57 17.95
CA ASP A 624 1.92 -14.78 18.60
C ASP A 624 1.34 -16.09 18.03
N GLY A 625 1.33 -16.19 16.69
CA GLY A 625 0.75 -17.34 15.99
C GLY A 625 1.43 -17.66 14.68
N LEU A 626 0.98 -18.73 14.05
CA LEU A 626 1.56 -19.30 12.84
C LEU A 626 0.61 -19.09 11.67
N LEU A 627 1.09 -18.41 10.63
CA LEU A 627 0.48 -18.46 9.31
C LEU A 627 0.96 -19.75 8.61
N VAL A 628 0.00 -20.62 8.29
CA VAL A 628 0.22 -21.93 7.68
C VAL A 628 -0.34 -21.90 6.27
N ALA A 629 0.51 -22.17 5.29
CA ALA A 629 0.11 -22.38 3.91
C ALA A 629 -0.02 -23.88 3.63
N ASP A 630 -1.21 -24.37 3.26
CA ASP A 630 -1.47 -25.78 2.99
C ASP A 630 -2.19 -26.04 1.66
N GLU A 631 -2.02 -27.24 1.08
CA GLU A 631 -2.66 -27.63 -0.18
C GLU A 631 -4.11 -28.11 -0.02
N ILE A 632 -4.90 -27.94 -1.10
CA ILE A 632 -6.24 -28.53 -1.25
C ILE A 632 -6.11 -29.99 -1.75
N ALA A 633 -6.91 -30.90 -1.20
CA ALA A 633 -7.07 -32.24 -1.76
C ALA A 633 -7.96 -32.19 -3.02
N LEU A 634 -7.41 -32.55 -4.18
CA LEU A 634 -8.17 -32.69 -5.43
C LEU A 634 -9.04 -33.96 -5.35
N GLN A 635 -10.36 -33.85 -5.54
CA GLN A 635 -11.22 -35.04 -5.71
C GLN A 635 -11.18 -35.51 -7.17
N SER A 636 -10.97 -36.81 -7.36
CA SER A 636 -11.26 -37.49 -8.62
C SER A 636 -12.77 -37.78 -8.70
N GLY A 637 -13.55 -36.83 -9.21
CA GLY A 637 -14.99 -36.96 -9.43
C GLY A 637 -15.34 -36.91 -10.93
N PRO A 638 -16.53 -37.39 -11.38
CA PRO A 638 -16.88 -37.47 -12.80
C PRO A 638 -17.09 -36.13 -13.51
N ASP A 639 -17.15 -35.02 -12.76
CA ASP A 639 -17.29 -33.65 -13.28
C ASP A 639 -15.93 -32.94 -13.19
N ASP A 640 -15.15 -33.07 -14.26
CA ASP A 640 -13.73 -32.67 -14.47
C ASP A 640 -13.39 -31.15 -14.35
N ASP A 641 -14.28 -30.29 -13.84
CA ASP A 641 -13.98 -28.85 -13.77
C ASP A 641 -13.03 -28.48 -12.61
N TYR A 642 -12.90 -29.33 -11.57
CA TYR A 642 -11.95 -29.12 -10.47
C TYR A 642 -10.50 -29.53 -10.79
N GLU A 643 -10.27 -30.42 -11.77
CA GLU A 643 -8.89 -30.73 -12.24
C GLU A 643 -8.24 -29.54 -12.97
N ARG A 644 -9.05 -28.55 -13.39
CA ARG A 644 -8.58 -27.29 -13.98
C ARG A 644 -8.39 -26.18 -12.95
N ALA A 645 -8.72 -26.41 -11.69
CA ALA A 645 -8.51 -25.42 -10.64
C ALA A 645 -7.01 -25.19 -10.46
N THR A 646 -6.54 -24.00 -10.84
CA THR A 646 -5.13 -23.65 -10.68
C THR A 646 -4.78 -23.25 -9.24
N GLU A 647 -5.80 -23.17 -8.38
CA GLU A 647 -5.69 -22.90 -6.96
C GLU A 647 -5.22 -24.12 -6.20
N ARG A 648 -4.09 -23.95 -5.52
CA ARG A 648 -3.49 -25.06 -4.77
C ARG A 648 -3.16 -24.71 -3.34
N LEU A 649 -3.37 -23.48 -2.85
CA LEU A 649 -2.85 -23.04 -1.57
C LEU A 649 -3.88 -22.27 -0.73
N HIS A 650 -4.08 -22.71 0.51
CA HIS A 650 -4.87 -22.06 1.53
C HIS A 650 -3.97 -21.47 2.61
N LEU A 651 -4.31 -20.27 3.09
CA LEU A 651 -3.72 -19.71 4.28
C LEU A 651 -4.63 -19.93 5.48
N ARG A 652 -4.07 -20.47 6.57
CA ARG A 652 -4.74 -20.63 7.85
C ARG A 652 -3.90 -20.02 8.94
N PHE A 653 -4.55 -19.44 9.93
CA PHE A 653 -3.87 -18.99 11.13
C PHE A 653 -4.03 -20.01 12.25
N VAL A 654 -2.92 -20.46 12.80
CA VAL A 654 -2.84 -21.39 13.91
C VAL A 654 -2.37 -20.60 15.13
N HIS A 655 -3.20 -20.51 16.15
CA HIS A 655 -2.87 -19.82 17.39
C HIS A 655 -2.59 -20.83 18.50
N PRO A 656 -1.31 -21.06 18.88
CA PRO A 656 -0.94 -22.10 19.83
C PRO A 656 -1.57 -21.91 21.21
N ALA A 657 -1.61 -20.67 21.72
CA ALA A 657 -2.07 -20.39 23.08
C ALA A 657 -3.56 -20.73 23.29
N SER A 658 -4.41 -20.53 22.27
CA SER A 658 -5.83 -20.91 22.34
C SER A 658 -6.13 -22.29 21.77
N ARG A 659 -5.14 -22.99 21.21
CA ARG A 659 -5.27 -24.28 20.51
C ARG A 659 -6.33 -24.26 19.41
N ARG A 660 -6.35 -23.17 18.63
CA ARG A 660 -7.34 -22.92 17.57
C ARG A 660 -6.71 -22.71 16.20
N VAL A 661 -7.34 -23.31 15.19
CA VAL A 661 -7.09 -23.04 13.78
C VAL A 661 -8.22 -22.20 13.23
N PHE A 662 -7.88 -21.03 12.70
CA PHE A 662 -8.80 -20.06 12.13
C PHE A 662 -9.06 -20.34 10.65
N PRO A 663 -10.22 -19.91 10.12
CA PRO A 663 -10.62 -20.22 8.76
C PRO A 663 -9.69 -19.61 7.72
N TRP A 664 -9.97 -19.97 6.46
CA TRP A 664 -9.24 -19.56 5.27
C TRP A 664 -9.11 -18.04 5.18
N LEU A 665 -7.87 -17.58 5.04
CA LEU A 665 -7.57 -16.20 4.69
C LEU A 665 -7.53 -16.11 3.16
N ALA A 666 -8.61 -15.62 2.57
CA ALA A 666 -8.69 -15.44 1.13
C ALA A 666 -7.84 -14.23 0.73
N LEU A 667 -6.65 -14.50 0.21
CA LEU A 667 -5.88 -13.51 -0.52
C LEU A 667 -6.67 -13.21 -1.80
N LEU A 668 -7.45 -12.13 -1.82
CA LEU A 668 -8.12 -11.65 -3.02
C LEU A 668 -7.55 -10.26 -3.32
N THR A 669 -6.49 -10.22 -4.13
CA THR A 669 -5.95 -8.97 -4.67
C THR A 669 -6.78 -8.56 -5.89
N ASN A 670 -8.05 -8.22 -5.67
CA ASN A 670 -8.95 -7.75 -6.72
C ASN A 670 -9.25 -6.25 -6.58
N ASN A 671 -8.26 -5.44 -6.17
CA ASN A 671 -8.47 -4.00 -6.04
C ASN A 671 -8.15 -3.20 -7.31
N GLU A 672 -7.53 -3.81 -8.30
CA GLU A 672 -7.15 -3.11 -9.54
C GLU A 672 -7.90 -3.75 -10.70
N GLY A 673 -9.03 -3.16 -11.05
CA GLY A 673 -9.89 -3.53 -12.19
C GLY A 673 -9.23 -3.43 -13.57
N HIS A 674 -7.91 -3.56 -13.67
CA HIS A 674 -7.17 -3.76 -14.90
C HIS A 674 -6.40 -5.08 -14.84
N PHE A 675 -7.14 -6.20 -14.85
CA PHE A 675 -6.59 -7.35 -15.54
C PHE A 675 -6.41 -6.94 -17.00
N PRO A 676 -5.20 -7.04 -17.61
CA PRO A 676 -5.16 -7.18 -19.05
C PRO A 676 -6.11 -8.34 -19.35
N ARG A 677 -7.11 -8.08 -20.19
CA ARG A 677 -7.99 -9.12 -20.73
C ARG A 677 -7.08 -10.20 -21.33
N PHE A 678 -6.70 -11.19 -20.55
CA PHE A 678 -6.25 -12.47 -21.07
C PHE A 678 -7.48 -13.00 -21.79
N ARG A 679 -7.52 -12.82 -23.12
CA ARG A 679 -8.66 -13.09 -24.01
C ARG A 679 -9.27 -14.49 -23.85
N ASN A 680 -8.64 -15.38 -23.08
CA ASN A 680 -9.00 -16.78 -22.93
C ASN A 680 -9.56 -17.20 -21.57
N ASN A 681 -9.53 -16.38 -20.50
CA ASN A 681 -10.06 -16.78 -19.19
C ASN A 681 -11.36 -16.05 -18.85
N ALA A 682 -12.48 -16.79 -18.89
CA ALA A 682 -13.83 -16.29 -18.64
C ALA A 682 -14.21 -16.15 -17.15
N LEU A 683 -13.25 -16.18 -16.22
CA LEU A 683 -13.51 -16.03 -14.77
C LEU A 683 -12.84 -14.76 -14.21
N PRO A 684 -13.59 -13.82 -13.62
CA PRO A 684 -13.07 -12.54 -13.10
C PRO A 684 -12.41 -12.65 -11.70
N GLY A 685 -11.62 -13.70 -11.47
CA GLY A 685 -10.82 -13.85 -10.26
C GLY A 685 -9.63 -14.76 -10.51
N SER A 686 -8.41 -14.20 -10.50
CA SER A 686 -7.22 -15.04 -10.40
C SER A 686 -6.98 -15.34 -8.94
N PHE A 687 -7.48 -16.47 -8.49
CA PHE A 687 -7.09 -17.05 -7.23
C PHE A 687 -5.61 -17.54 -7.30
N PHE A 688 -4.91 -17.54 -6.16
CA PHE A 688 -3.44 -17.72 -6.10
C PHE A 688 -2.97 -19.17 -6.35
N HIS A 689 -1.79 -19.29 -6.96
CA HIS A 689 -1.10 -20.56 -7.26
C HIS A 689 -0.16 -20.97 -6.12
N LEU A 690 0.46 -22.15 -6.20
CA LEU A 690 1.61 -22.50 -5.33
C LEU A 690 2.63 -21.36 -5.35
N GLY A 691 3.16 -20.98 -4.19
CA GLY A 691 3.97 -19.78 -4.05
C GLY A 691 4.68 -19.67 -2.71
N SER A 692 5.42 -18.59 -2.53
CA SER A 692 6.23 -18.29 -1.35
C SER A 692 5.78 -17.00 -0.68
N LEU A 693 6.02 -16.90 0.63
CA LEU A 693 5.52 -15.83 1.47
C LEU A 693 6.67 -15.15 2.21
N ALA A 694 6.63 -13.82 2.26
CA ALA A 694 7.48 -13.00 3.14
C ALA A 694 6.60 -12.05 3.95
N LEU A 695 6.99 -11.79 5.20
CA LEU A 695 6.30 -10.87 6.09
C LEU A 695 7.21 -9.69 6.38
N ASN A 696 6.69 -8.47 6.29
CA ASN A 696 7.33 -7.31 6.90
C ASN A 696 7.04 -7.34 8.42
N PRO A 697 8.04 -7.56 9.27
CA PRO A 697 7.82 -7.73 10.71
C PRO A 697 7.40 -6.43 11.43
N THR A 698 7.57 -5.26 10.79
CA THR A 698 7.21 -3.95 11.37
C THR A 698 5.81 -3.49 10.96
N THR A 699 5.38 -3.80 9.73
CA THR A 699 4.07 -3.34 9.23
C THR A 699 3.03 -4.46 9.13
N ASN A 700 3.45 -5.70 9.44
CA ASN A 700 2.73 -6.95 9.17
C ASN A 700 2.35 -7.15 7.69
N GLN A 701 2.86 -6.35 6.75
CA GLN A 701 2.52 -6.52 5.34
C GLN A 701 2.99 -7.89 4.83
N LEU A 702 2.09 -8.63 4.19
CA LEU A 702 2.36 -9.96 3.63
C LEU A 702 2.67 -9.83 2.15
N TYR A 703 3.76 -10.42 1.68
CA TYR A 703 4.10 -10.52 0.27
C TYR A 703 3.92 -11.94 -0.21
N VAL A 704 3.29 -12.10 -1.37
CA VAL A 704 2.95 -13.38 -1.97
C VAL A 704 3.58 -13.44 -3.35
N LEU A 705 4.49 -14.39 -3.52
CA LEU A 705 5.16 -14.66 -4.80
C LEU A 705 4.58 -15.94 -5.39
N GLU A 706 3.98 -15.87 -6.57
CA GLU A 706 3.49 -17.05 -7.29
C GLU A 706 4.67 -17.78 -7.95
N ARG A 707 4.72 -19.12 -7.83
CA ARG A 707 5.82 -19.93 -8.39
C ARG A 707 5.69 -20.12 -9.89
N GLU A 708 4.50 -20.41 -10.39
CA GLU A 708 4.29 -20.74 -11.82
C GLU A 708 4.14 -19.49 -12.71
N ARG A 709 4.17 -18.30 -12.12
CA ARG A 709 3.92 -17.03 -12.81
C ARG A 709 4.86 -15.95 -12.30
N THR A 710 5.14 -14.99 -13.17
CA THR A 710 5.76 -13.73 -12.76
C THR A 710 4.71 -12.86 -12.10
N ARG A 711 4.39 -13.13 -10.83
CA ARG A 711 3.45 -12.34 -10.04
C ARG A 711 3.87 -12.24 -8.58
N LEU A 712 4.03 -11.01 -8.12
CA LEU A 712 4.33 -10.66 -6.73
C LEU A 712 3.30 -9.63 -6.27
N THR A 713 2.56 -9.96 -5.22
CA THR A 713 1.57 -9.05 -4.63
C THR A 713 1.92 -8.75 -3.18
N SER A 714 1.53 -7.57 -2.72
CA SER A 714 1.52 -7.24 -1.30
C SER A 714 0.08 -7.16 -0.82
N VAL A 715 -0.16 -7.70 0.36
CA VAL A 715 -1.40 -7.59 1.11
C VAL A 715 -1.07 -6.80 2.38
N GLY A 716 -1.89 -5.80 2.69
CA GLY A 716 -1.77 -4.95 3.90
C GLY A 716 -1.84 -5.79 5.17
N ASP A 717 -1.91 -5.18 6.36
CA ASP A 717 -1.81 -5.84 7.68
C ASP A 717 -2.15 -7.36 7.69
N GLY A 718 -1.13 -8.20 7.48
CA GLY A 718 -1.18 -9.47 6.74
C GLY A 718 -2.13 -10.51 7.26
N LEU A 719 -2.50 -10.45 8.55
CA LEU A 719 -3.49 -11.34 9.15
C LEU A 719 -4.90 -10.77 9.06
N LEU A 720 -5.09 -9.48 9.35
CA LEU A 720 -6.39 -8.82 9.32
C LEU A 720 -6.88 -8.56 7.89
N ALA A 721 -5.97 -8.17 7.01
CA ALA A 721 -6.25 -7.93 5.59
C ALA A 721 -6.54 -9.24 4.86
N ALA A 722 -5.78 -10.31 5.14
CA ALA A 722 -6.08 -11.63 4.59
C ALA A 722 -7.34 -12.25 5.22
N ALA A 723 -7.76 -11.78 6.41
CA ALA A 723 -9.03 -12.12 7.05
C ALA A 723 -10.21 -11.26 6.59
N GLN A 724 -10.03 -10.29 5.68
CA GLN A 724 -11.13 -9.51 5.10
C GLN A 724 -12.09 -10.48 4.43
N THR A 725 -13.16 -10.88 5.11
CA THR A 725 -14.10 -11.88 4.62
C THR A 725 -14.96 -11.28 3.50
N THR A 726 -14.72 -11.63 2.23
CA THR A 726 -15.85 -11.70 1.29
C THR A 726 -16.52 -13.02 1.53
N ASP A 727 -17.79 -12.95 1.90
CA ASP A 727 -18.63 -14.09 2.21
C ASP A 727 -18.29 -14.89 3.48
N VAL A 728 -19.17 -14.69 4.47
CA VAL A 728 -19.63 -15.79 5.32
C VAL A 728 -20.70 -16.64 4.56
N GLY A 729 -21.08 -16.27 3.34
CA GLY A 729 -22.25 -16.82 2.63
C GLY A 729 -22.04 -17.76 1.42
N ASN A 730 -21.02 -17.64 0.55
CA ASN A 730 -20.95 -18.41 -0.72
C ASN A 730 -19.94 -19.55 -0.82
N VAL A 731 -18.87 -19.56 -0.03
CA VAL A 731 -18.55 -20.83 0.61
C VAL A 731 -19.45 -20.75 1.80
N ALA A 732 -20.52 -21.55 1.87
CA ALA A 732 -21.31 -21.62 3.08
C ALA A 732 -20.31 -21.71 4.23
N SER A 733 -20.18 -20.63 4.97
CA SER A 733 -19.31 -20.56 6.10
C SER A 733 -20.39 -20.59 7.17
N PRO A 734 -20.62 -21.73 7.82
CA PRO A 734 -21.66 -21.85 8.83
C PRO A 734 -21.36 -20.96 10.06
N PHE A 735 -20.43 -20.02 9.98
CA PHE A 735 -19.77 -19.37 11.09
C PHE A 735 -20.52 -18.16 11.64
N SER A 736 -21.23 -17.32 10.86
CA SER A 736 -21.97 -16.19 11.48
C SER A 736 -23.27 -16.65 12.13
N ASP A 737 -24.03 -17.51 11.48
CA ASP A 737 -25.35 -17.92 11.98
C ASP A 737 -25.27 -19.03 13.04
N ARG A 738 -24.09 -19.65 13.24
CA ARG A 738 -23.88 -20.75 14.20
C ARG A 738 -22.80 -20.49 15.27
N MET A 739 -22.16 -19.31 15.30
CA MET A 739 -21.27 -18.91 16.40
C MET A 739 -22.00 -18.01 17.38
N ALA A 740 -21.77 -18.25 18.68
CA ALA A 740 -22.15 -17.32 19.74
C ALA A 740 -21.49 -15.95 19.54
N PRO A 741 -22.21 -14.83 19.78
CA PRO A 741 -21.64 -13.48 19.78
C PRO A 741 -20.31 -13.35 20.50
N GLU A 742 -20.09 -14.09 21.58
CA GLU A 742 -18.84 -13.95 22.34
C GLU A 742 -17.80 -15.07 22.09
N VAL A 743 -18.12 -16.11 21.32
CA VAL A 743 -17.12 -16.84 20.52
C VAL A 743 -16.63 -15.93 19.40
N ARG A 744 -17.56 -15.21 18.76
CA ARG A 744 -17.26 -14.20 17.76
C ARG A 744 -16.39 -13.08 18.33
N SER A 745 -16.61 -12.62 19.57
CA SER A 745 -15.75 -11.62 20.23
C SER A 745 -14.37 -12.15 20.63
N ARG A 746 -14.26 -13.40 21.11
CA ARG A 746 -12.96 -14.06 21.40
C ARG A 746 -12.11 -14.30 20.15
N PHE A 747 -12.75 -14.39 18.99
CA PHE A 747 -12.14 -14.69 17.70
C PHE A 747 -12.33 -13.55 16.69
N ASN A 748 -12.69 -12.37 17.20
CA ASN A 748 -12.84 -11.16 16.42
C ASN A 748 -11.42 -10.70 16.04
N PRO A 749 -11.03 -10.71 14.74
CA PRO A 749 -9.75 -10.14 14.33
C PRO A 749 -9.60 -8.68 14.79
N PHE A 750 -10.71 -7.97 15.01
CA PHE A 750 -10.72 -6.59 15.49
C PHE A 750 -10.37 -6.43 16.99
N ARG A 751 -10.32 -7.51 17.78
CA ARG A 751 -9.97 -7.45 19.22
C ARG A 751 -8.53 -6.99 19.48
N HIS A 752 -7.67 -7.03 18.48
CA HIS A 752 -6.30 -6.54 18.58
C HIS A 752 -6.08 -5.17 17.92
N LEU A 753 -7.15 -4.48 17.47
CA LEU A 753 -6.99 -3.17 16.83
C LEU A 753 -6.30 -2.14 17.73
N SER A 754 -6.64 -2.14 19.02
CA SER A 754 -6.04 -1.29 20.06
C SER A 754 -4.63 -1.75 20.49
N ALA A 755 -4.31 -3.03 20.32
CA ALA A 755 -3.04 -3.63 20.72
C ALA A 755 -1.92 -3.47 19.67
N ARG A 756 -2.20 -2.80 18.54
CA ARG A 756 -1.20 -2.51 17.50
C ARG A 756 -0.24 -1.45 18.07
N SER A 757 0.88 -1.88 18.64
CA SER A 757 1.79 -0.99 19.37
C SER A 757 2.73 -0.14 18.49
N ASP A 758 2.49 -0.07 17.18
CA ASP A 758 3.44 0.52 16.25
C ASP A 758 3.03 1.94 15.85
N SER A 759 3.92 2.91 16.09
CA SER A 759 3.75 4.28 15.65
C SER A 759 3.56 4.33 14.13
N GLY A 760 2.41 4.81 13.66
CA GLY A 760 2.07 4.86 12.23
C GLY A 760 1.27 3.66 11.70
N ALA A 761 0.68 2.85 12.59
CA ALA A 761 -0.36 1.90 12.22
C ALA A 761 -1.57 2.61 11.54
N PRO A 762 -2.21 1.98 10.55
CA PRO A 762 -3.36 2.57 9.87
C PRO A 762 -4.58 2.67 10.78
N TYR A 763 -5.38 3.72 10.61
CA TYR A 763 -6.70 3.84 11.20
C TYR A 763 -7.58 2.65 10.79
N SER A 764 -8.27 2.09 11.77
CA SER A 764 -9.13 0.93 11.63
C SER A 764 -10.56 1.36 11.28
N LEU A 765 -11.06 0.88 10.16
CA LEU A 765 -12.42 1.13 9.68
C LEU A 765 -13.18 -0.19 9.63
N VAL A 766 -14.43 -0.22 10.11
CA VAL A 766 -15.29 -1.41 9.99
C VAL A 766 -16.55 -1.05 9.23
N TYR A 767 -16.76 -1.68 8.08
CA TYR A 767 -17.96 -1.60 7.27
C TYR A 767 -18.95 -2.70 7.68
N VAL A 768 -20.04 -2.32 8.32
CA VAL A 768 -21.15 -3.20 8.70
C VAL A 768 -22.25 -3.09 7.64
N GLY A 769 -22.47 -4.16 6.88
CA GLY A 769 -23.26 -4.13 5.65
C GLY A 769 -24.16 -5.34 5.41
N SER A 770 -24.98 -5.24 4.36
CA SER A 770 -25.86 -6.31 3.90
C SER A 770 -25.33 -6.99 2.62
N SER A 771 -26.17 -7.77 1.96
CA SER A 771 -25.88 -8.37 0.65
C SER A 771 -25.45 -7.34 -0.41
N LEU A 772 -25.92 -6.09 -0.32
CA LEU A 772 -25.52 -4.97 -1.21
C LEU A 772 -24.04 -4.62 -1.13
N ALA A 773 -23.43 -4.80 0.05
CA ALA A 773 -22.01 -4.51 0.25
C ALA A 773 -21.09 -5.62 -0.27
N ASN A 774 -21.61 -6.84 -0.50
CA ASN A 774 -20.79 -8.04 -0.71
C ASN A 774 -20.99 -8.72 -2.07
N TYR A 775 -22.17 -8.68 -2.67
CA TYR A 775 -22.43 -9.43 -3.91
C TYR A 775 -22.40 -8.55 -5.16
N THR A 776 -21.92 -9.16 -6.24
CA THR A 776 -22.25 -8.72 -7.60
C THR A 776 -23.41 -9.51 -8.17
N ASP A 777 -23.98 -9.00 -9.26
CA ASP A 777 -24.92 -9.72 -10.13
C ASP A 777 -24.33 -11.00 -10.77
N ALA A 778 -23.00 -11.19 -10.69
CA ALA A 778 -22.25 -12.29 -11.29
C ALA A 778 -21.60 -13.24 -10.27
N GLY A 779 -21.80 -13.03 -8.96
CA GLY A 779 -21.23 -13.85 -7.87
C GLY A 779 -20.49 -13.05 -6.77
N GLY A 780 -20.05 -13.74 -5.70
CA GLY A 780 -19.53 -13.13 -4.45
C GLY A 780 -18.05 -12.73 -4.39
N ASN A 781 -17.28 -12.83 -5.49
CA ASN A 781 -15.83 -12.60 -5.45
C ASN A 781 -15.40 -11.13 -5.64
N TYR A 782 -16.33 -10.25 -6.03
CA TYR A 782 -16.10 -8.82 -6.17
C TYR A 782 -17.12 -8.07 -5.29
N ALA A 783 -16.66 -7.38 -4.24
CA ALA A 783 -17.54 -6.80 -3.23
C ALA A 783 -17.41 -5.27 -3.17
N LEU A 784 -18.55 -4.59 -2.98
CA LEU A 784 -18.60 -3.13 -2.87
C LEU A 784 -17.73 -2.60 -1.72
N TYR A 785 -17.81 -3.19 -0.51
CA TYR A 785 -17.03 -2.68 0.62
C TYR A 785 -15.51 -2.78 0.37
N ARG A 786 -15.05 -3.79 -0.39
CA ARG A 786 -13.64 -3.93 -0.78
C ARG A 786 -13.24 -2.91 -1.83
N ALA A 787 -14.09 -2.72 -2.83
CA ALA A 787 -13.90 -1.69 -3.85
C ALA A 787 -13.86 -0.28 -3.22
N VAL A 788 -14.63 -0.05 -2.15
CA VAL A 788 -14.58 1.16 -1.31
C VAL A 788 -13.27 1.23 -0.55
N ALA A 789 -12.86 0.15 0.14
CA ALA A 789 -11.61 0.08 0.90
C ALA A 789 -10.40 0.48 0.05
N ALA A 790 -10.28 -0.09 -1.16
CA ALA A 790 -9.22 0.21 -2.12
C ALA A 790 -9.08 1.70 -2.41
N ARG A 791 -10.22 2.31 -2.77
CA ARG A 791 -10.28 3.69 -3.24
C ARG A 791 -10.13 4.68 -2.10
N LEU A 792 -10.74 4.37 -0.96
CA LEU A 792 -10.65 5.18 0.24
C LEU A 792 -9.22 5.19 0.77
N GLU A 793 -8.57 4.03 0.87
CA GLU A 793 -7.17 3.92 1.27
C GLU A 793 -6.26 4.71 0.32
N ARG A 794 -6.46 4.54 -1.00
CA ARG A 794 -5.70 5.26 -2.02
C ARG A 794 -5.91 6.78 -1.92
N SER A 795 -7.15 7.26 -1.86
CA SER A 795 -7.43 8.69 -1.74
C SER A 795 -6.87 9.28 -0.44
N LEU A 796 -7.06 8.63 0.70
CA LEU A 796 -6.54 9.10 1.98
C LEU A 796 -5.02 9.15 2.03
N MET A 797 -4.35 8.13 1.48
CA MET A 797 -2.89 8.12 1.41
C MET A 797 -2.35 9.21 0.48
N LEU A 798 -2.98 9.42 -0.68
CA LEU A 798 -2.51 10.39 -1.67
C LEU A 798 -2.85 11.83 -1.28
N GLU A 799 -4.01 12.08 -0.67
CA GLU A 799 -4.49 13.45 -0.39
C GLU A 799 -4.10 13.90 1.02
N SER A 800 -4.19 13.01 2.02
CA SER A 800 -4.02 13.36 3.44
C SER A 800 -2.85 12.64 4.13
N GLY A 801 -2.19 11.69 3.46
CA GLY A 801 -1.16 10.84 4.07
C GLY A 801 -1.69 9.92 5.18
N VAL A 802 -3.01 9.73 5.26
CA VAL A 802 -3.66 8.91 6.28
C VAL A 802 -3.70 7.47 5.76
N ARG A 803 -3.16 6.54 6.53
CA ARG A 803 -3.26 5.10 6.24
C ARG A 803 -4.51 4.55 6.90
N THR A 804 -5.26 3.72 6.18
CA THR A 804 -6.47 3.08 6.70
C THR A 804 -6.49 1.59 6.39
N ALA A 805 -7.10 0.80 7.26
CA ALA A 805 -7.47 -0.58 7.00
C ALA A 805 -8.98 -0.72 7.20
N LEU A 806 -9.72 -0.97 6.11
CA LEU A 806 -11.17 -1.17 6.15
C LEU A 806 -11.52 -2.65 6.12
N PHE A 807 -12.37 -3.07 7.04
CA PHE A 807 -12.81 -4.45 7.22
C PHE A 807 -14.31 -4.59 7.03
N GLY A 808 -14.77 -5.69 6.44
CA GLY A 808 -16.19 -5.94 6.21
C GLY A 808 -16.80 -6.87 7.26
N VAL A 809 -17.95 -6.47 7.82
CA VAL A 809 -18.85 -7.29 8.63
C VAL A 809 -20.18 -7.36 7.89
N ILE A 810 -20.36 -8.41 7.11
CA ILE A 810 -21.48 -8.51 6.16
C ILE A 810 -22.45 -9.60 6.62
N GLN A 811 -23.72 -9.24 6.78
CA GLN A 811 -24.82 -10.18 6.99
C GLN A 811 -25.80 -10.10 5.79
N PRO A 812 -25.80 -11.09 4.88
CA PRO A 812 -26.77 -11.16 3.80
C PRO A 812 -28.22 -11.11 4.32
N GLY A 813 -29.08 -10.36 3.63
CA GLY A 813 -30.48 -10.18 4.06
C GLY A 813 -30.70 -9.24 5.25
N ALA A 814 -29.64 -8.67 5.84
CA ALA A 814 -29.80 -7.70 6.91
C ALA A 814 -30.36 -6.37 6.42
N HIS A 815 -31.15 -5.72 7.27
CA HIS A 815 -31.77 -4.42 7.04
C HIS A 815 -31.22 -3.39 8.02
N ALA A 816 -31.41 -2.09 7.73
CA ALA A 816 -30.88 -0.99 8.54
C ALA A 816 -31.10 -1.12 10.07
N CYS A 817 -32.21 -1.71 10.51
CA CYS A 817 -32.55 -1.83 11.93
C CYS A 817 -31.91 -3.02 12.68
N SER A 818 -31.35 -4.00 11.97
CA SER A 818 -30.65 -5.14 12.59
C SER A 818 -29.14 -4.96 12.58
N LEU A 819 -28.61 -4.15 11.65
CA LEU A 819 -27.18 -3.89 11.53
C LEU A 819 -26.53 -3.27 12.79
N PRO A 820 -27.19 -2.38 13.58
CA PRO A 820 -26.63 -1.93 14.86
C PRO A 820 -26.39 -3.07 15.86
N GLU A 821 -27.33 -4.02 15.95
CA GLU A 821 -27.22 -5.18 16.85
C GLU A 821 -26.13 -6.14 16.36
N ILE A 822 -26.00 -6.30 15.05
CA ILE A 822 -24.90 -7.06 14.43
C ILE A 822 -23.56 -6.40 14.75
N ALA A 823 -23.45 -5.08 14.60
CA ALA A 823 -22.23 -4.33 14.93
C ALA A 823 -21.82 -4.54 16.40
N GLU A 824 -22.74 -4.34 17.35
CA GLU A 824 -22.47 -4.51 18.78
C GLU A 824 -22.04 -5.94 19.10
N SER A 825 -22.73 -6.94 18.56
CA SER A 825 -22.38 -8.34 18.81
C SER A 825 -21.03 -8.76 18.19
N TYR A 826 -20.49 -8.01 17.23
CA TYR A 826 -19.14 -8.24 16.70
C TYR A 826 -18.10 -7.52 17.56
N LEU A 827 -18.39 -6.30 18.00
CA LEU A 827 -17.45 -5.37 18.63
C LEU A 827 -17.49 -5.41 20.18
N ASP A 828 -18.06 -6.45 20.77
CA ASP A 828 -18.31 -6.63 22.21
C ASP A 828 -17.03 -6.75 23.10
N SER A 829 -15.87 -6.33 22.59
CA SER A 829 -14.62 -6.08 23.32
C SER A 829 -14.46 -4.58 23.55
N GLU A 830 -13.75 -4.16 24.61
CA GLU A 830 -13.40 -2.74 24.85
C GLU A 830 -12.59 -2.09 23.70
N ASP A 831 -12.27 -2.85 22.65
CA ASP A 831 -11.51 -2.51 21.46
C ASP A 831 -12.44 -2.20 20.26
N TRP A 832 -12.95 -0.96 20.21
CA TRP A 832 -13.76 -0.44 19.09
C TRP A 832 -12.87 -0.04 17.89
N PRO A 833 -13.40 0.08 16.65
CA PRO A 833 -12.64 0.62 15.51
C PRO A 833 -12.59 2.15 15.54
N ASP A 834 -11.62 2.79 14.87
CA ASP A 834 -11.56 4.26 14.81
C ASP A 834 -12.84 4.84 14.19
N ILE A 835 -13.34 4.20 13.12
CA ILE A 835 -14.57 4.59 12.44
C ILE A 835 -15.39 3.35 12.07
N LEU A 836 -16.66 3.35 12.44
CA LEU A 836 -17.65 2.37 12.01
C LEU A 836 -18.51 2.96 10.88
N LEU A 837 -18.50 2.29 9.74
CA LEU A 837 -19.36 2.57 8.60
C LEU A 837 -20.57 1.64 8.67
N LEU A 838 -21.78 2.17 8.76
CA LEU A 838 -23.00 1.38 8.92
C LEU A 838 -23.93 1.60 7.72
N GLU A 839 -24.21 0.53 6.99
CA GLU A 839 -25.11 0.57 5.83
C GLU A 839 -26.57 0.80 6.25
N VAL A 840 -27.26 1.68 5.52
CA VAL A 840 -28.71 1.88 5.60
C VAL A 840 -29.37 1.17 4.41
N ASN A 841 -29.64 -0.13 4.59
CA ASN A 841 -30.34 -0.93 3.59
C ASN A 841 -31.87 -0.79 3.71
N ALA A 842 -32.50 -0.33 2.63
CA ALA A 842 -33.94 -0.31 2.45
C ALA A 842 -34.40 -0.82 1.07
N ALA A 843 -33.63 -1.73 0.47
CA ALA A 843 -33.84 -2.26 -0.88
C ALA A 843 -35.23 -2.89 -1.11
N GLN A 844 -35.88 -3.40 -0.07
CA GLN A 844 -37.14 -4.15 -0.15
C GLN A 844 -38.24 -3.48 0.68
N ASP A 845 -39.51 -3.66 0.28
CA ASP A 845 -40.68 -3.09 0.97
C ASP A 845 -40.74 -3.43 2.46
N TYR A 846 -40.32 -4.63 2.84
CA TYR A 846 -40.22 -5.03 4.25
C TYR A 846 -39.17 -4.21 5.02
N HIS A 847 -38.03 -3.89 4.41
CA HIS A 847 -36.99 -3.06 5.02
C HIS A 847 -37.47 -1.62 5.22
N VAL A 848 -38.22 -1.07 4.26
CA VAL A 848 -38.83 0.27 4.36
C VAL A 848 -39.76 0.39 5.57
N ARG A 849 -40.56 -0.65 5.85
CA ARG A 849 -41.43 -0.68 7.04
C ARG A 849 -40.63 -0.69 8.34
N LYS A 850 -39.49 -1.38 8.39
CA LYS A 850 -38.64 -1.45 9.59
C LYS A 850 -38.02 -0.11 9.96
N LEU A 851 -37.65 0.71 8.97
CA LEU A 851 -37.11 2.06 9.21
C LEU A 851 -38.08 3.00 9.95
N GLN A 852 -39.39 2.70 9.92
CA GLN A 852 -40.41 3.47 10.61
C GLN A 852 -40.54 3.08 12.09
N ASP A 853 -39.85 2.02 12.54
CA ASP A 853 -39.86 1.57 13.93
C ASP A 853 -38.98 2.49 14.81
N PRO A 854 -39.52 3.15 15.85
CA PRO A 854 -38.75 3.99 16.77
C PRO A 854 -37.59 3.25 17.47
N LEU A 855 -37.68 1.93 17.63
CA LEU A 855 -36.63 1.12 18.21
C LEU A 855 -35.37 1.13 17.33
N CYS A 856 -35.55 1.16 16.01
CA CYS A 856 -34.46 1.24 15.04
C CYS A 856 -33.59 2.47 15.29
N ARG A 857 -34.22 3.65 15.38
CA ARG A 857 -33.56 4.92 15.70
C ARG A 857 -32.86 4.86 17.06
N THR A 858 -33.56 4.34 18.07
CA THR A 858 -33.04 4.27 19.45
C THR A 858 -31.77 3.44 19.53
N ARG A 859 -31.73 2.29 18.84
CA ARG A 859 -30.56 1.41 18.77
C ARG A 859 -29.37 2.07 18.06
N THR A 860 -29.61 2.73 16.93
CA THR A 860 -28.52 3.43 16.21
C THR A 860 -27.91 4.56 17.05
N LEU A 861 -28.74 5.31 17.78
CA LEU A 861 -28.25 6.37 18.68
C LEU A 861 -27.51 5.83 19.91
N GLU A 862 -27.91 4.67 20.42
CA GLU A 862 -27.21 3.98 21.51
C GLU A 862 -25.81 3.52 21.06
N LEU A 863 -25.74 2.86 19.90
CA LEU A 863 -24.47 2.46 19.29
C LEU A 863 -23.54 3.67 19.06
N ALA A 864 -24.08 4.77 18.53
CA ALA A 864 -23.32 6.00 18.32
C ALA A 864 -22.72 6.55 19.62
N ARG A 865 -23.50 6.56 20.71
CA ARG A 865 -23.04 7.03 22.02
C ARG A 865 -21.93 6.15 22.60
N ARG A 866 -22.00 4.83 22.41
CA ARG A 866 -20.95 3.90 22.87
C ARG A 866 -19.65 4.06 22.08
N LEU A 867 -19.74 4.15 20.75
CA LEU A 867 -18.58 4.45 19.90
C LEU A 867 -17.91 5.77 20.30
N GLN A 868 -18.70 6.82 20.50
CA GLN A 868 -18.18 8.11 20.93
C GLN A 868 -17.49 8.05 22.30
N ALA A 869 -18.04 7.28 23.25
CA ALA A 869 -17.41 7.05 24.55
C ALA A 869 -16.06 6.32 24.44
N ALA A 870 -15.89 5.45 23.44
CA ALA A 870 -14.63 4.81 23.10
C ALA A 870 -13.70 5.68 22.23
N GLY A 871 -14.08 6.93 21.92
CA GLY A 871 -13.34 7.83 21.04
C GLY A 871 -13.29 7.35 19.58
N SER A 872 -14.35 6.68 19.14
CA SER A 872 -14.62 6.18 17.78
C SER A 872 -15.74 6.98 17.13
N ALA A 873 -15.86 6.96 15.80
CA ALA A 873 -16.94 7.62 15.05
C ALA A 873 -17.91 6.65 14.37
N LEU A 874 -19.18 7.04 14.23
CA LEU A 874 -20.19 6.34 13.44
C LEU A 874 -20.53 7.15 12.18
N VAL A 875 -20.45 6.53 11.00
CA VAL A 875 -20.85 7.11 9.72
C VAL A 875 -21.91 6.22 9.07
N LEU A 876 -23.05 6.80 8.72
CA LEU A 876 -24.16 6.09 8.07
C LEU A 876 -24.03 6.16 6.55
N ILE A 877 -24.16 5.03 5.85
CA ILE A 877 -24.05 4.96 4.38
C ILE A 877 -25.41 4.66 3.77
N ASP A 878 -25.96 5.60 2.99
CA ASP A 878 -27.22 5.42 2.29
C ASP A 878 -27.04 4.64 0.98
N LEU A 879 -27.37 3.34 1.00
CA LEU A 879 -27.47 2.49 -0.19
C LEU A 879 -28.92 2.18 -0.58
N SER A 880 -29.89 2.84 0.04
CA SER A 880 -31.32 2.54 -0.12
C SER A 880 -31.79 2.64 -1.58
N GLY A 881 -31.20 3.57 -2.36
CA GLY A 881 -31.53 3.78 -3.77
C GLY A 881 -30.98 2.73 -4.74
N LEU A 882 -30.08 1.84 -4.31
CA LEU A 882 -29.45 0.84 -5.19
C LEU A 882 -30.30 -0.42 -5.43
N GLY A 883 -31.14 -0.80 -4.47
CA GLY A 883 -31.83 -2.10 -4.49
C GLY A 883 -33.17 -2.13 -5.25
N GLN A 884 -33.44 -1.17 -6.13
CA GLN A 884 -34.77 -1.01 -6.75
C GLN A 884 -34.95 -1.84 -8.02
N HIS A 885 -36.09 -2.54 -8.12
CA HIS A 885 -36.41 -3.48 -9.21
C HIS A 885 -36.93 -2.85 -10.53
N SER A 886 -36.86 -1.52 -10.70
CA SER A 886 -37.52 -0.84 -11.82
C SER A 886 -36.57 -0.15 -12.80
N ARG A 887 -36.97 -0.07 -14.08
CA ARG A 887 -36.25 0.63 -15.18
C ARG A 887 -36.16 2.16 -14.98
N SER A 888 -36.69 2.70 -13.88
CA SER A 888 -36.84 4.14 -13.64
C SER A 888 -35.57 4.81 -13.10
N GLY A 889 -34.58 4.02 -12.65
CA GLY A 889 -33.27 4.52 -12.19
C GLY A 889 -33.15 4.65 -10.67
N LEU A 890 -32.03 5.23 -10.21
CA LEU A 890 -31.76 5.49 -8.80
C LEU A 890 -32.76 6.53 -8.26
N HIS A 891 -33.69 6.10 -7.41
CA HIS A 891 -34.63 6.99 -6.71
C HIS A 891 -34.42 6.95 -5.20
N ARG A 892 -34.65 8.08 -4.55
CA ARG A 892 -34.57 8.19 -3.09
C ARG A 892 -35.79 7.56 -2.44
N ILE A 893 -35.59 6.83 -1.34
CA ILE A 893 -36.68 6.25 -0.55
C ILE A 893 -37.03 7.22 0.58
N ALA A 894 -38.24 7.77 0.56
CA ALA A 894 -38.69 8.79 1.51
C ALA A 894 -38.58 8.34 2.99
N ALA A 895 -38.75 7.05 3.29
CA ALA A 895 -38.57 6.54 4.65
C ALA A 895 -37.09 6.53 5.08
N ALA A 896 -36.16 6.20 4.18
CA ALA A 896 -34.73 6.26 4.43
C ALA A 896 -34.25 7.71 4.59
N GLU A 897 -34.76 8.64 3.76
CA GLU A 897 -34.46 10.06 3.91
C GLU A 897 -34.89 10.60 5.28
N ARG A 898 -36.14 10.37 5.69
CA ARG A 898 -36.61 10.79 7.01
C ARG A 898 -35.77 10.21 8.14
N PHE A 899 -35.45 8.92 8.08
CA PHE A 899 -34.62 8.26 9.08
C PHE A 899 -33.23 8.88 9.18
N LEU A 900 -32.58 9.15 8.04
CA LEU A 900 -31.26 9.79 7.99
C LEU A 900 -31.31 11.25 8.47
N ASP A 901 -32.33 12.03 8.06
CA ASP A 901 -32.52 13.42 8.50
C ASP A 901 -32.70 13.51 10.02
N GLU A 902 -33.44 12.58 10.62
CA GLU A 902 -33.62 12.49 12.08
C GLU A 902 -32.32 12.16 12.83
N LEU A 903 -31.43 11.36 12.23
CA LEU A 903 -30.14 10.99 12.82
C LEU A 903 -29.10 12.10 12.63
N GLU A 904 -29.10 12.82 11.52
CA GLU A 904 -28.31 14.03 11.31
C GLU A 904 -28.69 15.15 12.27
N ALA A 905 -29.99 15.34 12.51
CA ALA A 905 -30.47 16.27 13.53
C ALA A 905 -30.00 15.89 14.95
N ALA A 906 -29.65 14.63 15.18
CA ALA A 906 -29.04 14.12 16.41
C ALA A 906 -27.49 14.17 16.39
N GLY A 907 -26.88 14.72 15.34
CA GLY A 907 -25.43 14.93 15.21
C GLY A 907 -24.65 13.79 14.55
N LEU A 908 -25.32 12.80 13.96
CA LEU A 908 -24.64 11.70 13.26
C LEU A 908 -24.24 12.11 11.83
N GLN A 909 -23.08 11.62 11.38
CA GLN A 909 -22.61 11.85 10.02
C GLN A 909 -23.26 10.85 9.05
N THR A 910 -23.64 11.31 7.86
CA THR A 910 -24.17 10.45 6.80
C THR A 910 -23.48 10.69 5.46
N VAL A 911 -23.43 9.64 4.64
CA VAL A 911 -22.96 9.67 3.26
C VAL A 911 -24.12 9.25 2.36
N ARG A 912 -24.56 10.16 1.49
CA ARG A 912 -25.70 9.98 0.57
C ARG A 912 -25.24 10.03 -0.89
N PRO A 913 -24.70 8.92 -1.45
CA PRO A 913 -24.04 8.94 -2.76
C PRO A 913 -25.00 9.07 -3.94
N THR A 914 -26.30 8.81 -3.76
CA THR A 914 -27.30 8.65 -4.83
C THR A 914 -27.28 9.76 -5.90
N SER A 915 -27.20 11.03 -5.51
CA SER A 915 -27.14 12.16 -6.47
C SER A 915 -25.80 12.27 -7.19
N SER A 916 -24.70 11.91 -6.52
CA SER A 916 -23.36 11.92 -7.10
C SER A 916 -23.05 10.69 -7.97
N LEU A 917 -23.81 9.61 -7.76
CA LEU A 917 -23.65 8.33 -8.44
C LEU A 917 -24.30 8.32 -9.82
N LEU A 918 -25.40 9.07 -10.01
CA LEU A 918 -26.16 9.07 -11.25
C LEU A 918 -25.33 9.46 -12.49
N PRO A 919 -24.47 10.51 -12.46
CA PRO A 919 -23.60 10.84 -13.58
C PRO A 919 -22.59 9.71 -13.90
N ASP A 920 -22.01 9.08 -12.89
CA ASP A 920 -21.02 8.01 -13.06
C ASP A 920 -21.66 6.74 -13.63
N LEU A 921 -22.85 6.38 -13.14
CA LEU A 921 -23.62 5.26 -13.72
C LEU A 921 -24.05 5.55 -15.16
N ASN A 922 -24.47 6.77 -15.49
CA ASN A 922 -24.88 7.13 -16.85
C ASN A 922 -23.72 7.05 -17.87
N ARG A 923 -22.46 7.18 -17.43
CA ARG A 923 -21.29 6.97 -18.30
C ARG A 923 -21.11 5.50 -18.69
N VAL A 924 -21.49 4.59 -17.80
CA VAL A 924 -21.26 3.15 -17.96
C VAL A 924 -22.51 2.43 -18.48
N TYR A 925 -23.68 2.90 -18.06
CA TYR A 925 -25.00 2.43 -18.43
C TYR A 925 -25.81 3.59 -19.03
N PRO A 926 -25.67 3.84 -20.34
CA PRO A 926 -26.47 4.86 -21.01
C PRO A 926 -27.96 4.56 -20.87
N TRP A 927 -28.75 5.62 -20.80
CA TRP A 927 -30.19 5.63 -20.57
C TRP A 927 -30.95 4.47 -21.25
N GLY A 928 -31.63 3.65 -20.44
CA GLY A 928 -32.41 2.49 -20.89
C GLY A 928 -31.78 1.13 -20.59
N THR A 929 -30.49 1.10 -20.21
CA THR A 929 -29.82 -0.13 -19.75
C THR A 929 -29.81 -0.14 -18.22
N PRO A 930 -30.42 -1.14 -17.55
CA PRO A 930 -30.36 -1.20 -16.10
C PRO A 930 -28.92 -1.54 -15.66
N PRO A 931 -28.35 -0.83 -14.67
CA PRO A 931 -27.04 -1.16 -14.09
C PRO A 931 -27.04 -2.49 -13.31
N PHE A 932 -28.23 -3.09 -13.14
CA PHE A 932 -28.52 -4.32 -12.41
C PHE A 932 -29.25 -5.30 -13.34
N ARG A 933 -29.11 -6.60 -13.12
CA ARG A 933 -29.90 -7.60 -13.85
C ARG A 933 -31.40 -7.44 -13.52
N PRO A 934 -32.31 -7.75 -14.46
CA PRO A 934 -33.74 -7.77 -14.15
C PRO A 934 -34.03 -8.69 -12.96
N TYR A 935 -34.79 -8.19 -11.98
CA TYR A 935 -35.13 -8.90 -10.72
C TYR A 935 -33.96 -9.14 -9.75
N ASP A 936 -32.76 -8.62 -10.05
CA ASP A 936 -31.63 -8.61 -9.13
C ASP A 936 -31.52 -7.22 -8.46
N HIS A 937 -30.99 -7.20 -7.25
CA HIS A 937 -30.72 -5.98 -6.48
C HIS A 937 -29.22 -5.79 -6.20
N HIS A 938 -28.37 -6.71 -6.69
CA HIS A 938 -26.92 -6.62 -6.59
C HIS A 938 -26.31 -5.91 -7.80
N GLY A 939 -25.33 -5.04 -7.53
CA GLY A 939 -24.59 -4.30 -8.55
C GLY A 939 -23.86 -5.20 -9.52
N SER A 940 -23.93 -4.89 -10.81
CA SER A 940 -22.90 -5.36 -11.74
C SER A 940 -21.52 -4.82 -11.35
N ILE A 941 -20.43 -5.47 -11.78
CA ILE A 941 -19.06 -5.02 -11.49
C ILE A 941 -18.90 -3.51 -11.80
N PRO A 942 -19.28 -3.00 -12.98
CA PRO A 942 -19.12 -1.57 -13.27
C PRO A 942 -20.00 -0.65 -12.41
N ALA A 943 -21.18 -1.12 -11.98
CA ALA A 943 -22.04 -0.37 -11.05
C ALA A 943 -21.45 -0.31 -9.63
N ILE A 944 -20.82 -1.41 -9.17
CA ILE A 944 -20.05 -1.44 -7.94
C ILE A 944 -18.89 -0.47 -7.99
N GLU A 945 -18.16 -0.41 -9.12
CA GLU A 945 -17.04 0.52 -9.28
C GLU A 945 -17.45 1.99 -9.25
N ALA A 946 -18.56 2.33 -9.90
CA ALA A 946 -19.14 3.66 -9.82
C ALA A 946 -19.55 4.01 -8.37
N THR A 947 -20.22 3.07 -7.70
CA THR A 947 -20.68 3.25 -6.31
C THR A 947 -19.51 3.41 -5.35
N ALA A 948 -18.47 2.58 -5.49
CA ALA A 948 -17.27 2.62 -4.67
C ALA A 948 -16.53 3.95 -4.81
N ARG A 949 -16.42 4.48 -6.04
CA ARG A 949 -15.85 5.82 -6.27
C ARG A 949 -16.65 6.92 -5.59
N ALA A 950 -17.98 6.89 -5.72
CA ALA A 950 -18.85 7.89 -5.09
C ALA A 950 -18.73 7.86 -3.55
N LEU A 951 -18.72 6.67 -2.96
CA LEU A 951 -18.53 6.49 -1.52
C LEU A 951 -17.16 6.91 -1.05
N ALA A 952 -16.08 6.49 -1.72
CA ALA A 952 -14.72 6.87 -1.36
C ALA A 952 -14.55 8.40 -1.38
N ARG A 953 -15.00 9.09 -2.44
CA ARG A 953 -14.96 10.56 -2.51
C ARG A 953 -15.69 11.25 -1.36
N ALA A 954 -16.82 10.69 -0.92
CA ALA A 954 -17.59 11.25 0.20
C ALA A 954 -16.97 10.94 1.57
N LEU A 955 -16.35 9.77 1.72
CA LEU A 955 -15.74 9.31 2.98
C LEU A 955 -14.36 9.94 3.23
N THR A 956 -13.55 10.19 2.20
CA THR A 956 -12.20 10.76 2.32
C THR A 956 -12.12 11.98 3.24
N PRO A 957 -12.91 13.06 3.05
CA PRO A 957 -12.81 14.23 3.92
C PRO A 957 -13.23 13.94 5.37
N LEU A 958 -14.19 13.04 5.60
CA LEU A 958 -14.65 12.67 6.95
C LEU A 958 -13.56 11.91 7.71
N VAL A 959 -12.96 10.92 7.05
CA VAL A 959 -11.89 10.11 7.66
C VAL A 959 -10.63 10.94 7.88
N ALA A 960 -10.27 11.82 6.93
CA ALA A 960 -9.13 12.74 7.07
C ALA A 960 -9.32 13.71 8.25
N GLU A 961 -10.53 14.25 8.45
CA GLU A 961 -10.82 15.12 9.60
C GLU A 961 -10.77 14.37 10.93
N HIS A 962 -11.30 13.14 10.98
CA HIS A 962 -11.17 12.29 12.16
C HIS A 962 -9.68 12.07 12.52
N ALA A 963 -8.86 11.72 11.53
CA ALA A 963 -7.43 11.49 11.71
C ALA A 963 -6.62 12.74 12.10
N ARG A 964 -7.11 13.95 11.79
CA ARG A 964 -6.50 15.21 12.25
C ARG A 964 -6.82 15.53 13.70
N THR A 965 -8.01 15.15 14.15
CA THR A 965 -8.56 15.56 15.45
C THR A 965 -8.38 14.49 16.53
N HIS A 966 -8.17 13.23 16.14
CA HIS A 966 -8.03 12.09 17.02
C HIS A 966 -6.77 11.32 16.67
N ALA A 967 -6.03 10.85 17.68
CA ALA A 967 -4.98 9.87 17.46
C ALA A 967 -5.60 8.50 17.15
N ALA A 968 -4.94 7.71 16.30
CA ALA A 968 -5.33 6.33 16.01
C ALA A 968 -5.42 5.54 17.33
N LEU A 969 -6.41 4.64 17.42
CA LEU A 969 -6.61 3.81 18.61
C LEU A 969 -5.37 2.99 18.98
N SER A 970 -4.58 2.57 18.00
CA SER A 970 -3.28 1.89 18.18
C SER A 970 -2.25 2.70 18.97
N ASP A 971 -2.32 4.03 18.87
CA ASP A 971 -1.41 4.93 19.59
C ASP A 971 -1.91 5.24 21.02
N ARG A 972 -3.11 4.78 21.38
CA ARG A 972 -3.69 4.92 22.73
C ARG A 972 -3.24 3.69 23.54
N ARG A 973 -2.48 3.90 24.62
CA ARG A 973 -2.02 2.79 25.48
C ARG A 973 -3.23 1.97 25.97
N PRO A 974 -3.24 0.64 25.83
CA PRO A 974 -4.25 -0.18 26.47
C PRO A 974 -4.05 -0.06 27.99
N ASP A 975 -5.08 0.39 28.70
CA ASP A 975 -5.14 0.21 30.14
C ASP A 975 -5.28 -1.30 30.47
N ALA A 976 -4.87 -1.65 31.68
CA ALA A 976 -4.61 -3.00 32.22
C ALA A 976 -5.48 -4.19 31.70
N PRO A 977 -4.95 -5.43 31.69
CA PRO A 977 -5.67 -6.62 31.24
C PRO A 977 -6.99 -6.82 32.01
N VAL A 978 -8.09 -6.90 31.27
CA VAL A 978 -9.45 -7.11 31.80
C VAL A 978 -9.55 -8.45 32.54
N SER A 979 -9.96 -8.40 33.80
CA SER A 979 -10.22 -9.58 34.65
C SER A 979 -11.45 -10.36 34.16
N ARG A 980 -11.28 -11.65 33.84
CA ARG A 980 -12.37 -12.52 33.36
C ARG A 980 -13.34 -12.90 34.49
N GLN A 981 -14.63 -12.58 34.33
CA GLN A 981 -15.71 -13.10 35.20
C GLN A 981 -16.00 -14.59 34.91
N GLN A 982 -16.46 -15.34 35.93
CA GLN A 982 -16.78 -16.77 35.85
C GLN A 982 -18.08 -17.02 35.06
N CYS A 983 -18.03 -17.86 34.03
CA CYS A 983 -19.13 -18.13 33.10
C CYS A 983 -19.89 -19.42 33.44
N LEU A 984 -21.07 -19.62 32.85
CA LEU A 984 -21.93 -20.78 33.13
C LEU A 984 -21.30 -22.13 32.76
N THR A 985 -20.41 -22.20 31.76
CA THR A 985 -19.73 -23.46 31.44
C THR A 985 -18.53 -23.75 32.33
N ASP A 986 -18.01 -22.76 33.07
CA ASP A 986 -16.90 -22.99 34.01
C ASP A 986 -17.31 -23.91 35.17
N ILE A 987 -18.61 -24.19 35.31
CA ILE A 987 -19.15 -25.14 36.30
C ILE A 987 -19.11 -26.61 35.83
N LEU A 988 -18.85 -26.85 34.55
CA LEU A 988 -18.90 -28.17 33.91
C LEU A 988 -17.55 -28.87 34.05
N ASP A 989 -17.49 -29.86 34.93
CA ASP A 989 -16.39 -30.81 34.95
C ASP A 989 -16.60 -31.93 33.91
N ASP A 990 -15.53 -32.69 33.63
CA ASP A 990 -15.56 -33.83 32.71
C ASP A 990 -16.66 -34.86 33.04
N GLY A 991 -17.10 -34.94 34.30
CA GLY A 991 -18.19 -35.81 34.74
C GLY A 991 -19.56 -35.31 34.29
N LEU A 992 -19.85 -34.03 34.50
CA LEU A 992 -21.08 -33.38 34.04
C LEU A 992 -21.17 -33.34 32.52
N ILE A 993 -20.06 -33.11 31.82
CA ILE A 993 -20.00 -33.12 30.35
C ILE A 993 -20.45 -34.49 29.83
N ARG A 994 -19.85 -35.59 30.30
CA ARG A 994 -20.23 -36.95 29.88
C ARG A 994 -21.70 -37.29 30.19
N LYS A 995 -22.23 -36.83 31.33
CA LYS A 995 -23.64 -37.03 31.68
C LYS A 995 -24.58 -36.27 30.73
N LEU A 996 -24.24 -35.02 30.38
CA LEU A 996 -24.99 -34.20 29.43
C LEU A 996 -24.92 -34.74 28.00
N GLU A 997 -23.80 -35.34 27.57
CA GLU A 997 -23.68 -35.97 26.25
C GLU A 997 -24.68 -37.11 26.04
N ASN A 998 -25.07 -37.81 27.12
CA ASN A 998 -26.08 -38.87 27.09
C ASN A 998 -27.53 -38.35 27.07
N VAL A 999 -27.74 -37.03 27.23
CA VAL A 999 -29.06 -36.40 27.11
C VAL A 999 -29.33 -36.04 25.65
N SER A 1000 -30.52 -36.36 25.15
CA SER A 1000 -30.89 -36.02 23.77
C SER A 1000 -31.08 -34.51 23.58
N ALA A 1001 -30.44 -33.96 22.54
CA ALA A 1001 -30.54 -32.56 22.20
C ALA A 1001 -31.97 -32.15 21.86
N LEU A 1002 -32.26 -30.86 21.99
CA LEU A 1002 -33.46 -30.28 21.36
C LEU A 1002 -33.26 -30.16 19.85
N PRO A 1003 -34.31 -30.38 19.04
CA PRO A 1003 -34.30 -30.01 17.62
C PRO A 1003 -33.96 -28.53 17.49
N ARG A 1004 -33.11 -28.16 16.52
CA ARG A 1004 -32.73 -26.75 16.30
C ARG A 1004 -33.93 -25.84 16.04
N THR A 1005 -34.97 -26.37 15.41
CA THR A 1005 -36.21 -25.65 15.13
C THR A 1005 -37.06 -25.37 16.37
N ALA A 1006 -36.74 -26.00 17.50
CA ALA A 1006 -37.45 -25.87 18.78
C ALA A 1006 -36.74 -24.95 19.77
N LEU A 1007 -35.58 -24.38 19.41
CA LEU A 1007 -34.75 -23.60 20.33
C LEU A 1007 -34.34 -22.28 19.66
N THR A 1008 -34.77 -21.17 20.25
CA THR A 1008 -34.34 -19.82 19.88
C THR A 1008 -33.57 -19.22 21.05
N VAL A 1009 -32.30 -18.88 20.86
CA VAL A 1009 -31.41 -18.44 21.95
C VAL A 1009 -30.90 -17.03 21.65
N ARG A 1010 -30.72 -16.23 22.70
CA ARG A 1010 -30.36 -14.81 22.66
C ARG A 1010 -29.43 -14.47 23.81
N LEU A 1011 -28.56 -13.51 23.61
CA LEU A 1011 -27.66 -13.05 24.65
C LEU A 1011 -27.79 -11.53 24.77
N TYR A 1012 -27.92 -11.05 26.00
CA TYR A 1012 -27.97 -9.63 26.35
C TYR A 1012 -26.84 -9.33 27.34
N GLY A 1013 -25.73 -8.76 26.87
CA GLY A 1013 -24.51 -8.62 27.68
C GLY A 1013 -24.01 -10.00 28.13
N THR A 1014 -24.03 -10.28 29.44
CA THR A 1014 -23.68 -11.61 29.99
C THR A 1014 -24.90 -12.44 30.43
N HIS A 1015 -26.11 -12.08 29.97
CA HIS A 1015 -27.35 -12.82 30.27
C HIS A 1015 -27.85 -13.59 29.05
N LEU A 1016 -27.90 -14.92 29.16
CA LEU A 1016 -28.37 -15.81 28.11
C LEU A 1016 -29.88 -16.08 28.28
N GLU A 1017 -30.68 -15.82 27.25
CA GLU A 1017 -32.10 -16.17 27.21
C GLU A 1017 -32.36 -17.25 26.14
N ALA A 1018 -33.04 -18.33 26.51
CA ALA A 1018 -33.40 -19.41 25.61
C ALA A 1018 -34.91 -19.63 25.60
N LEU A 1019 -35.52 -19.45 24.44
CA LEU A 1019 -36.93 -19.72 24.16
C LEU A 1019 -37.04 -21.13 23.56
N VAL A 1020 -37.69 -22.03 24.28
CA VAL A 1020 -37.92 -23.42 23.88
C VAL A 1020 -39.35 -23.55 23.37
N ASP A 1021 -39.53 -23.71 22.07
CA ASP A 1021 -40.84 -23.92 21.45
C ASP A 1021 -41.33 -25.36 21.69
N THR A 1022 -42.20 -25.50 22.68
CA THR A 1022 -42.76 -26.78 23.12
C THR A 1022 -43.49 -27.54 22.01
N THR A 1023 -43.96 -26.87 20.96
CA THR A 1023 -44.65 -27.53 19.84
C THR A 1023 -43.70 -28.30 18.91
N ARG A 1024 -42.39 -28.04 19.02
CA ARG A 1024 -41.35 -28.58 18.13
C ARG A 1024 -40.32 -29.47 18.82
N VAL A 1025 -40.41 -29.65 20.14
CA VAL A 1025 -39.47 -30.44 20.96
C VAL A 1025 -39.53 -31.96 20.67
N GLY A 1026 -40.58 -32.42 20.00
CA GLY A 1026 -40.87 -33.84 19.75
C GLY A 1026 -41.35 -34.56 21.02
N SER A 1027 -42.21 -35.56 20.87
CA SER A 1027 -42.84 -36.27 22.01
C SER A 1027 -41.99 -37.39 22.62
N ASP A 1028 -40.80 -37.67 22.06
CA ASP A 1028 -40.11 -38.96 22.23
C ASP A 1028 -38.74 -38.82 22.93
N SER A 1029 -38.71 -38.34 24.18
CA SER A 1029 -37.48 -38.30 24.99
C SER A 1029 -37.73 -38.65 26.45
N SER A 1030 -36.82 -39.43 27.02
CA SER A 1030 -36.80 -39.82 28.44
C SER A 1030 -36.33 -38.71 29.37
N ALA A 1031 -35.78 -37.60 28.85
CA ALA A 1031 -35.25 -36.49 29.64
C ALA A 1031 -36.18 -35.25 29.62
N PRO A 1032 -36.32 -34.51 30.74
CA PRO A 1032 -37.13 -33.29 30.80
C PRO A 1032 -36.68 -32.23 29.78
N ILE A 1033 -37.64 -31.48 29.22
CA ILE A 1033 -37.38 -30.42 28.23
C ILE A 1033 -36.30 -29.44 28.70
N LEU A 1034 -36.33 -29.07 29.99
CA LEU A 1034 -35.35 -28.16 30.58
C LEU A 1034 -33.93 -28.77 30.60
N LEU A 1035 -33.78 -30.06 30.90
CA LEU A 1035 -32.47 -30.73 30.89
C LEU A 1035 -31.93 -30.90 29.47
N ARG A 1036 -32.81 -31.17 28.50
CA ARG A 1036 -32.46 -31.18 27.07
C ARG A 1036 -32.06 -29.79 26.57
N ALA A 1037 -32.74 -28.75 27.05
CA ALA A 1037 -32.36 -27.36 26.81
C ALA A 1037 -30.97 -27.08 27.39
N MET A 1038 -30.68 -27.51 28.63
CA MET A 1038 -29.33 -27.34 29.21
C MET A 1038 -28.26 -28.06 28.42
N ARG A 1039 -28.49 -29.31 27.98
CA ARG A 1039 -27.56 -30.01 27.09
C ARG A 1039 -27.29 -29.20 25.82
N SER A 1040 -28.35 -28.74 25.17
CA SER A 1040 -28.24 -27.94 23.95
C SER A 1040 -27.56 -26.58 24.19
N LEU A 1041 -27.80 -25.94 25.33
CA LEU A 1041 -27.24 -24.64 25.66
C LEU A 1041 -25.80 -24.71 26.17
N LEU A 1042 -25.44 -25.74 26.91
CA LEU A 1042 -24.14 -25.85 27.58
C LEU A 1042 -23.09 -26.60 26.77
N LEU A 1043 -23.51 -27.58 25.95
CA LEU A 1043 -22.59 -28.36 25.11
C LEU A 1043 -22.63 -27.98 23.64
N ASP A 1044 -23.80 -27.58 23.11
CA ASP A 1044 -23.94 -27.26 21.68
C ASP A 1044 -23.99 -25.76 21.38
N ASP A 1045 -24.33 -24.93 22.37
CA ASP A 1045 -24.43 -23.48 22.22
C ASP A 1045 -23.26 -22.78 22.91
N SER A 1046 -22.45 -22.12 22.10
CA SER A 1046 -21.22 -21.54 22.63
C SER A 1046 -21.43 -20.28 23.49
N ARG A 1047 -22.66 -19.71 23.52
CA ARG A 1047 -23.01 -18.52 24.34
C ARG A 1047 -22.98 -18.80 25.84
N ALA A 1048 -23.17 -20.06 26.25
CA ALA A 1048 -23.06 -20.41 27.66
C ALA A 1048 -21.64 -20.20 28.23
N ASN A 1049 -20.61 -20.12 27.39
CA ASN A 1049 -19.22 -19.93 27.83
C ASN A 1049 -18.88 -18.52 28.30
N LEU A 1050 -19.87 -17.64 28.28
CA LEU A 1050 -19.74 -16.18 28.30
C LEU A 1050 -20.86 -15.54 29.11
N ALA A 1051 -22.03 -16.17 29.11
CA ALA A 1051 -23.08 -15.87 30.05
C ALA A 1051 -22.64 -16.14 31.51
N THR A 1052 -23.02 -15.23 32.41
CA THR A 1052 -22.94 -15.39 33.87
C THR A 1052 -24.29 -15.83 34.45
N SER A 1053 -25.36 -15.66 33.66
CA SER A 1053 -26.74 -16.03 34.01
C SER A 1053 -27.50 -16.55 32.79
N LEU A 1054 -28.47 -17.43 33.03
CA LEU A 1054 -29.27 -18.10 31.99
C LEU A 1054 -30.75 -18.09 32.37
N LYS A 1055 -31.60 -17.63 31.46
CA LYS A 1055 -33.05 -17.72 31.54
C LYS A 1055 -33.58 -18.65 30.45
N VAL A 1056 -34.25 -19.73 30.82
CA VAL A 1056 -34.90 -20.65 29.89
C VAL A 1056 -36.41 -20.50 29.99
N ARG A 1057 -37.05 -20.11 28.89
CA ARG A 1057 -38.48 -19.90 28.75
C ARG A 1057 -39.05 -20.95 27.81
N GLN A 1058 -39.92 -21.81 28.30
CA GLN A 1058 -40.72 -22.69 27.46
C GLN A 1058 -41.91 -21.89 26.93
N VAL A 1059 -42.06 -21.86 25.61
CA VAL A 1059 -43.03 -21.02 24.92
C VAL A 1059 -43.81 -21.83 23.88
N ARG A 1060 -44.90 -21.24 23.40
CA ARG A 1060 -45.63 -21.67 22.20
C ARG A 1060 -45.76 -20.47 21.27
N PHE A 1061 -45.24 -20.58 20.06
CA PHE A 1061 -45.39 -19.54 19.04
C PHE A 1061 -46.68 -19.73 18.24
N PHE A 1062 -47.36 -18.62 17.93
CA PHE A 1062 -48.54 -18.64 17.07
C PHE A 1062 -48.25 -18.21 15.64
N ASN A 1063 -47.16 -17.45 15.42
CA ASN A 1063 -46.69 -17.05 14.10
C ASN A 1063 -45.22 -17.44 13.92
N TYR A 1064 -44.86 -17.78 12.68
CA TYR A 1064 -43.49 -18.06 12.26
C TYR A 1064 -43.11 -17.15 11.09
N ASP A 1065 -41.85 -16.77 11.01
CA ASP A 1065 -41.30 -16.02 9.88
C ASP A 1065 -41.03 -16.91 8.66
N GLU A 1066 -40.56 -16.29 7.57
CA GLU A 1066 -40.29 -16.98 6.30
C GLU A 1066 -39.18 -18.05 6.40
N TYR A 1067 -38.38 -18.02 7.46
CA TYR A 1067 -37.32 -18.99 7.76
C TYR A 1067 -37.80 -20.04 8.78
N GLY A 1068 -39.07 -20.01 9.16
CA GLY A 1068 -39.69 -20.94 10.09
C GLY A 1068 -39.34 -20.69 11.55
N GLN A 1069 -38.77 -19.54 11.92
CA GLN A 1069 -38.49 -19.15 13.31
C GLN A 1069 -39.71 -18.49 13.95
N GLY A 1070 -39.89 -18.68 15.25
CA GLY A 1070 -41.04 -18.13 15.98
C GLY A 1070 -40.98 -16.61 16.10
N VAL A 1071 -42.06 -15.91 15.72
CA VAL A 1071 -42.17 -14.45 15.88
C VAL A 1071 -42.41 -14.13 17.35
N LEU A 1072 -41.52 -13.38 17.98
CA LEU A 1072 -41.52 -13.10 19.42
C LEU A 1072 -42.83 -12.54 19.95
N GLU A 1073 -43.42 -11.61 19.21
CA GLU A 1073 -44.65 -10.93 19.59
C GLU A 1073 -45.83 -11.91 19.63
N SER A 1074 -45.66 -13.11 19.05
CA SER A 1074 -46.62 -14.20 19.07
C SER A 1074 -46.31 -15.29 20.11
N ALA A 1075 -45.27 -15.12 20.92
CA ALA A 1075 -44.87 -16.11 21.91
C ALA A 1075 -45.78 -16.08 23.14
N LEU A 1076 -46.44 -17.21 23.43
CA LEU A 1076 -47.09 -17.44 24.72
C LEU A 1076 -46.12 -18.18 25.65
N GLU A 1077 -45.76 -17.54 26.76
CA GLU A 1077 -44.92 -18.16 27.79
C GLU A 1077 -45.71 -19.19 28.59
N LEU A 1078 -45.16 -20.40 28.71
CA LEU A 1078 -45.71 -21.50 29.49
C LEU A 1078 -45.00 -21.63 30.84
N GLN A 1079 -43.67 -21.57 30.81
CA GLN A 1079 -42.83 -21.71 32.00
C GLN A 1079 -41.50 -21.00 31.82
N SER A 1080 -40.93 -20.45 32.88
CA SER A 1080 -39.59 -19.85 32.85
C SER A 1080 -38.76 -20.25 34.07
N HIS A 1081 -37.45 -20.39 33.84
CA HIS A 1081 -36.44 -20.68 34.85
C HIS A 1081 -35.27 -19.74 34.66
N GLU A 1082 -34.65 -19.32 35.75
CA GLU A 1082 -33.49 -18.45 35.72
C GLU A 1082 -32.38 -19.03 36.61
N PHE A 1083 -31.16 -18.98 36.10
CA PHE A 1083 -30.00 -19.60 36.68
C PHE A 1083 -28.81 -18.65 36.71
N GLN A 1084 -28.00 -18.77 37.76
CA GLN A 1084 -26.60 -18.33 37.77
C GLN A 1084 -25.71 -19.57 37.84
N ALA A 1085 -24.39 -19.41 37.69
CA ALA A 1085 -23.44 -20.53 37.65
C ALA A 1085 -23.68 -21.58 38.76
N GLU A 1086 -23.76 -21.15 40.02
CA GLU A 1086 -23.95 -22.08 41.15
C GLU A 1086 -25.34 -22.72 41.21
N SER A 1087 -26.41 -21.97 40.88
CA SER A 1087 -27.77 -22.54 40.88
C SER A 1087 -28.00 -23.49 39.69
N LEU A 1088 -27.34 -23.22 38.56
CA LEU A 1088 -27.30 -24.13 37.42
C LEU A 1088 -26.57 -25.42 37.77
N LYS A 1089 -25.42 -25.31 38.45
CA LYS A 1089 -24.62 -26.47 38.89
C LYS A 1089 -25.41 -27.35 39.87
N ALA A 1090 -26.12 -26.74 40.81
CA ALA A 1090 -27.00 -27.44 41.74
C ALA A 1090 -28.12 -28.18 41.00
N TYR A 1091 -28.81 -27.51 40.07
CA TYR A 1091 -29.84 -28.12 39.24
C TYR A 1091 -29.33 -29.30 38.42
N LEU A 1092 -28.18 -29.17 37.75
CA LEU A 1092 -27.60 -30.24 36.95
C LEU A 1092 -27.22 -31.45 37.82
N ARG A 1093 -26.75 -31.23 39.05
CA ARG A 1093 -26.44 -32.31 39.99
C ARG A 1093 -27.68 -33.01 40.53
N GLU A 1094 -28.80 -32.30 40.68
CA GLU A 1094 -30.07 -32.90 41.12
C GLU A 1094 -30.77 -33.66 39.99
N ALA A 1095 -30.65 -33.15 38.75
CA ALA A 1095 -31.27 -33.74 37.57
C ALA A 1095 -30.61 -35.05 37.09
N PHE A 1096 -29.40 -35.38 37.57
CA PHE A 1096 -28.62 -36.57 37.21
C PHE A 1096 -28.26 -37.44 38.41
#